data_AF-A0A849Z6B8-F1
#
_entry.id   AF-A0A849Z6B8-F1
#
_cell.length_a   1.000
_cell.length_b   1.000
_cell.length_c   1.000
_cell.angle_alpha   90.00
_cell.angle_beta   90.00
_cell.angle_gamma   90.00
#
_symmetry.space_group_name_H-M   'P 1'
#
loop_
_entity.id
_entity.type
_entity.pdbx_description
1 polymer ?
#
loop_
_entity_poly.entity_id
_entity_poly.type
_entity_poly.pdbx_seq_one_letter_code
_entity_poly.pdbx_strand_id
1 'polypeptide(L)'
;MSDENRPTREHKTLFVAPAGEAKKGTVAARRAETTSDVRRIRPAWIAAACGAAAAGAAFVGSPSTPAAGPGPLTPPHVKAKLTCASCHQKAEEGTKAFTGNAREACVNCHGPHPSTREGHKKLAAAGDLGCTTCHTIHKAQSGVRLPAEGPAVRYDTWGETTLDDLAFHNERTVLVPTIPLKVCGNCHQLDDPRDPVARCKSGVGGALEPSLCFDEHRVALPPDPIALRPGERPKPPPKASGVCSDQHFEDRSFAWEIARAAVHEAPVVPRAAAAKTPLGWLGAGGVAAALGYAATAGASLVRSRLRRKQPPKDAPKTAETKRLPIIDTSTCLGCYACVDACPYGVIEVERYVAVVARPDACCGLTLCEQRCPNGSLKMGDADAVLERPRLQPSLEASGAPGLYLCGDVTGTPLIKNAIAQGARAAEAAHAALASRPRDPQAVDVCIVGAGPAGISAALRFQELGTKMVVLEQGGVAQSIQSFPRGKLVFDQPLELPVLGKLWLKESTKEELLLHWMRVVRREGLAIEEDTRMTGIDRRADGLFVVSAVTKDGAPRTVLARTVLLAIGQRGTPRSLPVPVPPEAESRVYYHLADARSLAGQRVVIVGLGDSAMETAVALATQPRTSVTILYRGATYSRGQPRNIAEVERLRKAGRLQVRFGAEIAEGAEGRARLTFEALFVLIGHIPPWDTLRRAGIRSNKEELVG
;
A
#
# COMPACT_ATOMS: atom_id res chain seq x y z
N MET A 1 19.90 -38.77 22.55
CA MET A 1 21.19 -39.33 22.10
C MET A 1 22.23 -38.24 22.26
N SER A 2 23.26 -38.52 23.05
CA SER A 2 24.32 -37.62 23.51
C SER A 2 25.14 -37.00 22.36
N ASP A 3 25.78 -35.87 22.67
CA ASP A 3 26.60 -35.01 21.79
C ASP A 3 27.93 -35.66 21.33
N GLU A 4 28.14 -36.94 21.61
CA GLU A 4 29.45 -37.62 21.55
C GLU A 4 29.80 -38.29 20.21
N ASN A 5 28.90 -38.29 19.22
CA ASN A 5 29.16 -39.04 17.96
C ASN A 5 29.08 -38.18 16.69
N ARG A 6 29.57 -36.93 16.77
CA ARG A 6 29.67 -36.02 15.61
C ARG A 6 31.04 -36.19 14.96
N PRO A 7 31.14 -36.37 13.62
CA PRO A 7 32.43 -36.30 12.94
C PRO A 7 33.09 -34.95 13.23
N THR A 8 34.37 -34.96 13.59
CA THR A 8 35.17 -33.79 13.97
C THR A 8 35.30 -32.83 12.80
N ARG A 9 34.34 -31.91 12.68
CA ARG A 9 34.40 -30.80 11.73
C ARG A 9 35.27 -29.70 12.33
N GLU A 10 36.26 -29.24 11.57
CA GLU A 10 37.18 -28.19 11.98
C GLU A 10 36.42 -26.89 12.30
N HIS A 11 36.66 -26.33 13.49
CA HIS A 11 35.93 -25.17 14.00
C HIS A 11 36.80 -23.91 13.95
N LYS A 12 36.29 -22.84 13.34
CA LYS A 12 36.97 -21.54 13.35
C LYS A 12 36.50 -20.71 14.54
N THR A 13 37.34 -19.77 14.98
CA THR A 13 37.11 -18.95 16.17
C THR A 13 37.04 -17.48 15.79
N LEU A 14 36.09 -16.76 16.39
CA LEU A 14 36.04 -15.30 16.42
C LEU A 14 35.88 -14.81 17.85
N PHE A 15 36.39 -13.60 18.13
CA PHE A 15 36.28 -12.97 19.44
C PHE A 15 35.19 -11.91 19.42
N VAL A 16 34.44 -11.81 20.52
CA VAL A 16 33.34 -10.86 20.69
C VAL A 16 33.63 -9.93 21.86
N ALA A 17 33.50 -8.64 21.61
CA ALA A 17 33.57 -7.60 22.63
C ALA A 17 32.17 -7.00 22.89
N PRO A 18 31.93 -6.44 24.10
CA PRO A 18 30.82 -5.53 24.31
C PRO A 18 30.91 -4.35 23.34
N ALA A 19 29.80 -3.99 22.69
CA ALA A 19 29.73 -2.78 21.89
C ALA A 19 29.96 -1.57 22.80
N GLY A 20 30.83 -0.65 22.41
CA GLY A 20 31.10 0.59 23.17
C GLY A 20 29.80 1.36 23.44
N GLU A 21 29.74 2.04 24.59
CA GLU A 21 28.54 2.74 25.06
C GLU A 21 27.93 3.65 23.99
N ALA A 22 26.80 3.22 23.42
CA ALA A 22 25.93 4.10 22.66
C ALA A 22 25.32 5.10 23.65
N LYS A 23 25.59 6.40 23.46
CA LYS A 23 25.01 7.50 24.25
C LYS A 23 23.49 7.33 24.33
N LYS A 24 22.99 7.01 25.54
CA LYS A 24 21.56 6.91 25.84
C LYS A 24 20.95 8.32 25.83
N GLY A 25 20.20 8.64 24.79
CA GLY A 25 19.21 9.71 24.85
C GLY A 25 17.97 9.21 25.58
N THR A 26 17.91 9.36 26.90
CA THR A 26 16.67 9.20 27.67
C THR A 26 15.85 10.48 27.55
N VAL A 27 14.67 10.41 26.94
CA VAL A 27 13.65 11.47 27.07
C VAL A 27 12.55 10.95 27.98
N ALA A 28 12.50 11.50 29.19
CA ALA A 28 11.39 11.32 30.12
C ALA A 28 10.14 12.01 29.56
N ALA A 29 8.99 11.32 29.59
CA ALA A 29 7.70 11.92 29.29
C ALA A 29 7.40 13.03 30.31
N ARG A 30 7.20 14.27 29.84
CA ARG A 30 6.67 15.35 30.67
C ARG A 30 5.15 15.23 30.77
N ARG A 31 4.66 15.39 32.00
CA ARG A 31 3.25 15.46 32.37
C ARG A 31 2.60 16.68 31.69
N ALA A 32 1.43 16.50 31.10
CA ALA A 32 0.66 17.59 30.51
C ALA A 32 0.15 18.56 31.59
N GLU A 33 0.43 19.85 31.42
CA GLU A 33 -0.29 20.91 32.11
C GLU A 33 -1.40 21.44 31.20
N THR A 34 -2.60 21.56 31.77
CA THR A 34 -3.74 22.23 31.13
C THR A 34 -3.63 23.74 31.33
N THR A 35 -3.38 24.51 30.27
CA THR A 35 -3.63 25.95 30.28
C THR A 35 -4.95 26.25 29.58
N SER A 36 -5.97 26.56 30.38
CA SER A 36 -7.26 27.11 29.95
C SER A 36 -7.11 28.61 29.71
N ASP A 37 -7.33 29.07 28.48
CA ASP A 37 -7.37 30.50 28.16
C ASP A 37 -8.80 30.93 27.78
N VAL A 38 -9.71 30.84 28.76
CA VAL A 38 -11.10 31.32 28.64
C VAL A 38 -11.13 32.85 28.84
N ARG A 39 -10.70 33.61 27.82
CA ARG A 39 -10.99 35.05 27.74
C ARG A 39 -11.49 35.55 26.38
N ARG A 40 -11.71 34.68 25.39
CA ARG A 40 -12.15 35.11 24.04
C ARG A 40 -13.65 34.99 23.71
N ILE A 41 -14.51 34.54 24.62
CA ILE A 41 -15.91 34.20 24.23
C ILE A 41 -16.96 35.20 24.73
N ARG A 42 -16.60 36.30 25.40
CA ARG A 42 -17.62 37.26 25.89
C ARG A 42 -18.46 38.01 24.83
N PRO A 43 -18.02 38.28 23.58
CA PRO A 43 -18.90 38.93 22.61
C PRO A 43 -19.80 37.96 21.81
N ALA A 44 -19.54 36.65 21.85
CA ALA A 44 -20.32 35.66 21.10
C ALA A 44 -21.71 35.37 21.71
N TRP A 45 -21.84 35.54 23.03
CA TRP A 45 -23.09 35.28 23.75
C TRP A 45 -24.18 36.30 23.47
N ILE A 46 -23.82 37.56 23.23
CA ILE A 46 -24.79 38.63 22.94
C ILE A 46 -25.36 38.46 21.52
N ALA A 47 -24.53 38.04 20.56
CA ALA A 47 -24.98 37.74 19.19
C ALA A 47 -25.91 36.51 19.14
N ALA A 48 -25.63 35.48 19.94
CA ALA A 48 -26.48 34.30 20.03
C ALA A 48 -27.84 34.60 20.69
N ALA A 49 -27.88 35.45 21.71
CA ALA A 49 -29.11 35.83 22.40
C ALA A 49 -30.06 36.65 21.51
N CYS A 50 -29.54 37.59 20.72
CA CYS A 50 -30.35 38.36 19.77
C CYS A 50 -30.87 37.48 18.62
N GLY A 51 -30.10 36.49 18.17
CA GLY A 51 -30.52 35.52 17.15
C GLY A 51 -31.64 34.58 17.63
N ALA A 52 -31.58 34.15 18.88
CA ALA A 52 -32.59 33.26 19.48
C ALA A 52 -33.96 33.95 19.64
N ALA A 53 -33.98 35.24 20.01
CA ALA A 53 -35.22 36.00 20.17
C ALA A 53 -35.94 36.22 18.82
N ALA A 54 -35.19 36.47 17.74
CA ALA A 54 -35.77 36.64 16.40
C ALA A 54 -36.29 35.32 15.81
N ALA A 55 -35.64 34.19 16.09
CA ALA A 55 -36.07 32.87 15.65
C ALA A 55 -37.32 32.36 16.39
N GLY A 56 -37.45 32.68 17.69
CA GLY A 56 -38.61 32.29 18.50
C GLY A 56 -39.92 32.92 18.06
N ALA A 57 -39.90 34.18 17.62
CA ALA A 57 -41.11 34.88 17.15
C ALA A 57 -41.63 34.34 15.80
N ALA A 58 -40.75 33.79 14.95
CA ALA A 58 -41.13 33.21 13.66
C ALA A 58 -41.78 31.82 13.77
N PHE A 59 -41.59 31.11 14.89
CA PHE A 59 -42.06 29.73 15.07
C PHE A 59 -43.53 29.62 15.51
N VAL A 60 -44.11 30.70 16.05
CA VAL A 60 -45.48 30.71 16.59
C VAL A 60 -46.55 30.81 15.49
N GLY A 61 -46.17 31.15 14.24
CA GLY A 61 -47.11 31.46 13.16
C GLY A 61 -47.16 30.50 11.96
N SER A 62 -46.44 29.36 11.95
CA SER A 62 -46.45 28.43 10.79
C SER A 62 -47.32 27.19 11.04
N PRO A 63 -48.13 26.75 10.05
CA PRO A 63 -48.84 25.48 10.14
C PRO A 63 -47.84 24.33 10.24
N SER A 64 -48.15 23.37 11.11
CA SER A 64 -47.31 22.23 11.46
C SER A 64 -46.82 21.47 10.22
N THR A 65 -45.53 21.62 9.90
CA THR A 65 -44.82 20.62 9.09
C THR A 65 -44.86 19.27 9.84
N PRO A 66 -45.25 18.16 9.19
CA PRO A 66 -45.33 16.88 9.87
C PRO A 66 -43.93 16.49 10.36
N ALA A 67 -43.85 16.18 11.66
CA ALA A 67 -42.65 15.67 12.30
C ALA A 67 -42.12 14.43 11.56
N ALA A 68 -40.80 14.24 11.58
CA ALA A 68 -40.06 13.18 10.90
C ALA A 68 -40.70 11.78 11.09
N GLY A 69 -41.57 11.39 10.16
CA GLY A 69 -42.08 10.03 10.04
C GLY A 69 -40.99 9.07 9.54
N PRO A 70 -41.20 7.75 9.65
CA PRO A 70 -40.19 6.74 9.32
C PRO A 70 -39.67 6.80 7.88
N GLY A 71 -40.45 7.37 6.95
CA GLY A 71 -40.22 7.37 5.50
C GLY A 71 -41.26 6.50 4.79
N PRO A 72 -41.52 6.72 3.49
CA PRO A 72 -42.52 5.97 2.74
C PRO A 72 -42.09 4.49 2.55
N LEU A 73 -43.06 3.64 2.20
CA LEU A 73 -42.77 2.29 1.73
C LEU A 73 -42.20 2.36 0.31
N THR A 74 -41.34 1.39 -0.05
CA THR A 74 -40.79 1.32 -1.40
C THR A 74 -41.90 1.07 -2.44
N PRO A 75 -41.71 1.52 -3.70
CA PRO A 75 -42.72 1.35 -4.74
C PRO A 75 -43.24 -0.09 -4.91
N PRO A 76 -42.43 -1.16 -4.80
CA PRO A 76 -42.95 -2.53 -4.84
C PRO A 76 -43.91 -2.87 -3.68
N HIS A 77 -43.62 -2.42 -2.46
CA HIS A 77 -44.50 -2.64 -1.30
C HIS A 77 -45.81 -1.86 -1.43
N VAL A 78 -45.75 -0.64 -1.96
CA VAL A 78 -46.95 0.18 -2.26
C VAL A 78 -47.78 -0.48 -3.35
N LYS A 79 -47.15 -0.96 -4.44
CA LYS A 79 -47.80 -1.70 -5.53
C LYS A 79 -48.45 -3.00 -5.04
N ALA A 80 -47.85 -3.67 -4.06
CA ALA A 80 -48.41 -4.84 -3.38
C ALA A 80 -49.48 -4.52 -2.33
N LYS A 81 -49.86 -3.23 -2.17
CA LYS A 81 -50.87 -2.75 -1.22
C LYS A 81 -50.58 -3.11 0.24
N LEU A 82 -49.30 -3.19 0.61
CA LEU A 82 -48.89 -3.42 2.00
C LEU A 82 -49.16 -2.17 2.85
N THR A 83 -49.58 -2.37 4.09
CA THR A 83 -49.85 -1.29 5.06
C THR A 83 -48.85 -1.34 6.21
N CYS A 84 -48.76 -0.29 7.03
CA CYS A 84 -47.93 -0.31 8.23
C CYS A 84 -48.32 -1.47 9.18
N ALA A 85 -49.61 -1.78 9.27
CA ALA A 85 -50.11 -2.90 10.08
C ALA A 85 -49.56 -4.26 9.62
N SER A 86 -49.33 -4.42 8.31
CA SER A 86 -48.78 -5.64 7.71
C SER A 86 -47.40 -6.02 8.24
N CYS A 87 -46.64 -5.07 8.82
CA CYS A 87 -45.29 -5.31 9.36
C CYS A 87 -45.17 -5.10 10.87
N HIS A 88 -46.15 -4.43 11.50
CA HIS A 88 -46.03 -3.92 12.88
C HIS A 88 -47.10 -4.44 13.86
N GLN A 89 -48.16 -5.09 13.40
CA GLN A 89 -49.23 -5.58 14.28
C GLN A 89 -48.90 -6.97 14.87
N LYS A 90 -49.27 -7.22 16.14
CA LYS A 90 -49.20 -8.54 16.77
C LYS A 90 -50.36 -9.43 16.30
N ALA A 91 -50.10 -10.73 16.15
CA ALA A 91 -51.10 -11.74 15.81
C ALA A 91 -52.32 -11.70 16.75
N GLU A 92 -53.53 -11.68 16.19
CA GLU A 92 -54.76 -12.03 16.92
C GLU A 92 -55.09 -13.52 16.69
N GLU A 93 -55.59 -14.20 17.72
CA GLU A 93 -55.95 -15.63 17.68
C GLU A 93 -56.87 -15.95 16.48
N GLY A 94 -56.47 -16.92 15.67
CA GLY A 94 -57.24 -17.39 14.52
C GLY A 94 -56.98 -16.67 13.19
N THR A 95 -56.12 -15.66 13.15
CA THR A 95 -55.66 -15.04 11.88
C THR A 95 -54.21 -15.40 11.58
N LYS A 96 -53.83 -15.51 10.29
CA LYS A 96 -52.41 -15.67 9.86
C LYS A 96 -51.60 -14.37 10.08
N ALA A 97 -51.77 -13.70 11.22
CA ALA A 97 -51.06 -12.49 11.59
C ALA A 97 -49.86 -12.83 12.49
N PHE A 98 -48.86 -11.94 12.52
CA PHE A 98 -47.47 -12.28 12.82
C PHE A 98 -47.04 -12.01 14.27
N THR A 99 -46.08 -12.81 14.72
CA THR A 99 -45.41 -12.71 16.03
C THR A 99 -44.39 -11.56 16.06
N GLY A 100 -44.85 -10.34 16.37
CA GLY A 100 -44.09 -9.36 17.18
C GLY A 100 -42.73 -8.82 16.70
N ASN A 101 -42.18 -9.21 15.55
CA ASN A 101 -40.97 -8.58 15.01
C ASN A 101 -41.00 -8.46 13.48
N ALA A 102 -40.56 -7.30 12.97
CA ALA A 102 -40.56 -7.00 11.53
C ALA A 102 -39.65 -7.94 10.71
N ARG A 103 -38.73 -8.65 11.37
CA ARG A 103 -37.84 -9.65 10.75
C ARG A 103 -38.62 -10.90 10.34
N GLU A 104 -39.46 -11.42 11.21
CA GLU A 104 -40.35 -12.56 10.95
C GLU A 104 -41.44 -12.18 9.94
N ALA A 105 -41.96 -10.94 10.02
CA ALA A 105 -42.85 -10.35 9.01
C ALA A 105 -42.33 -10.52 7.58
N CYS A 106 -41.04 -10.24 7.38
CA CYS A 106 -40.39 -10.36 6.08
C CYS A 106 -40.33 -11.81 5.58
N VAL A 107 -40.03 -12.78 6.45
CA VAL A 107 -39.78 -14.19 6.06
C VAL A 107 -41.04 -14.85 5.51
N ASN A 108 -42.23 -14.55 6.03
CA ASN A 108 -43.44 -15.18 5.50
C ASN A 108 -43.93 -14.52 4.20
N CYS A 109 -43.62 -13.24 3.96
CA CYS A 109 -43.90 -12.59 2.67
C CYS A 109 -42.87 -12.96 1.60
N HIS A 110 -41.58 -13.08 1.94
CA HIS A 110 -40.50 -13.30 0.97
C HIS A 110 -39.94 -14.73 0.93
N GLY A 111 -40.34 -15.59 1.88
CA GLY A 111 -39.66 -16.86 2.14
C GLY A 111 -38.36 -16.68 2.92
N PRO A 112 -37.84 -17.73 3.58
CA PRO A 112 -36.53 -17.69 4.21
C PRO A 112 -35.43 -17.75 3.13
N HIS A 113 -34.49 -16.82 3.21
CA HIS A 113 -33.35 -16.77 2.31
C HIS A 113 -32.05 -16.65 3.11
N PRO A 114 -31.56 -17.78 3.69
CA PRO A 114 -30.39 -17.75 4.55
C PRO A 114 -29.11 -17.51 3.75
N SER A 115 -28.20 -16.77 4.36
CA SER A 115 -26.83 -16.58 3.88
C SER A 115 -26.14 -17.90 3.47
N THR A 116 -25.28 -17.85 2.44
CA THR A 116 -24.47 -19.02 2.03
C THR A 116 -23.11 -19.11 2.73
N ARG A 117 -22.58 -18.02 3.31
CA ARG A 117 -21.34 -17.97 4.09
C ARG A 117 -21.56 -18.46 5.51
N GLU A 118 -20.60 -19.23 5.97
CA GLU A 118 -20.66 -19.86 7.29
C GLU A 118 -20.71 -18.86 8.45
N GLY A 119 -20.02 -17.73 8.35
CA GLY A 119 -20.05 -16.69 9.39
C GLY A 119 -21.42 -16.04 9.57
N HIS A 120 -22.09 -15.71 8.47
CA HIS A 120 -23.42 -15.11 8.50
C HIS A 120 -24.51 -16.12 8.87
N LYS A 121 -24.36 -17.41 8.50
CA LYS A 121 -25.22 -18.49 9.03
C LYS A 121 -25.14 -18.59 10.55
N LYS A 122 -23.94 -18.49 11.13
CA LYS A 122 -23.75 -18.52 12.59
C LYS A 122 -24.40 -17.32 13.28
N LEU A 123 -24.24 -16.11 12.73
CA LEU A 123 -24.91 -14.91 13.25
C LEU A 123 -26.43 -15.00 13.11
N ALA A 124 -26.94 -15.55 12.00
CA ALA A 124 -28.37 -15.75 11.80
C ALA A 124 -28.94 -16.76 12.81
N ALA A 125 -28.22 -17.87 13.06
CA ALA A 125 -28.59 -18.88 14.05
C ALA A 125 -28.55 -18.34 15.50
N ALA A 126 -27.64 -17.42 15.80
CA ALA A 126 -27.57 -16.72 17.09
C ALA A 126 -28.65 -15.64 17.26
N GLY A 127 -29.40 -15.31 16.20
CA GLY A 127 -30.40 -14.24 16.21
C GLY A 127 -29.84 -12.85 15.90
N ASP A 128 -28.51 -12.71 15.74
CA ASP A 128 -27.82 -11.42 15.55
C ASP A 128 -27.91 -10.86 14.12
N LEU A 129 -28.27 -11.68 13.13
CA LEU A 129 -28.39 -11.27 11.72
C LEU A 129 -29.76 -11.65 11.12
N GLY A 130 -30.53 -10.67 10.65
CA GLY A 130 -31.84 -10.87 10.02
C GLY A 130 -32.11 -9.96 8.83
N CYS A 131 -33.26 -10.11 8.16
CA CYS A 131 -33.61 -9.35 6.95
C CYS A 131 -33.48 -7.83 7.12
N THR A 132 -33.91 -7.30 8.27
CA THR A 132 -33.85 -5.86 8.58
C THR A 132 -32.43 -5.35 8.88
N THR A 133 -31.46 -6.24 9.13
CA THR A 133 -30.05 -5.87 9.31
C THR A 133 -29.42 -5.43 7.98
N CYS A 134 -29.75 -6.12 6.88
CA CYS A 134 -29.23 -5.81 5.55
C CYS A 134 -30.18 -4.90 4.75
N HIS A 135 -31.49 -5.05 4.93
CA HIS A 135 -32.51 -4.23 4.26
C HIS A 135 -33.06 -3.17 5.23
N THR A 136 -32.51 -1.96 5.19
CA THR A 136 -32.94 -0.85 6.04
C THR A 136 -34.20 -0.18 5.49
N ILE A 137 -35.37 -0.76 5.81
CA ILE A 137 -36.70 -0.28 5.40
C ILE A 137 -36.92 1.17 5.88
N HIS A 138 -37.65 1.94 5.08
CA HIS A 138 -37.93 3.38 5.23
C HIS A 138 -36.73 4.33 5.15
N LYS A 139 -35.50 3.82 5.30
CA LYS A 139 -34.28 4.64 5.34
C LYS A 139 -33.48 4.59 4.05
N ALA A 140 -33.28 3.40 3.48
CA ALA A 140 -32.39 3.23 2.32
C ALA A 140 -32.65 1.92 1.53
N GLN A 141 -33.89 1.43 1.51
CA GLN A 141 -34.24 0.26 0.72
C GLN A 141 -34.27 0.63 -0.77
N SER A 142 -33.66 -0.20 -1.61
CA SER A 142 -33.57 0.03 -3.07
C SER A 142 -33.47 -1.29 -3.83
N GLY A 143 -33.67 -1.26 -5.14
CA GLY A 143 -33.56 -2.44 -6.01
C GLY A 143 -33.60 -2.11 -7.51
N VAL A 144 -33.48 -3.15 -8.33
CA VAL A 144 -33.69 -3.11 -9.77
C VAL A 144 -34.86 -4.02 -10.10
N ARG A 145 -35.82 -3.51 -10.86
CA ARG A 145 -36.94 -4.25 -11.40
C ARG A 145 -36.69 -4.48 -12.89
N LEU A 146 -36.63 -5.74 -13.29
CA LEU A 146 -36.50 -6.16 -14.68
C LEU A 146 -37.87 -6.67 -15.15
N PRO A 147 -38.69 -5.85 -15.83
CA PRO A 147 -40.01 -6.29 -16.29
C PRO A 147 -39.92 -7.44 -17.30
N ALA A 148 -41.03 -8.16 -17.50
CA ALA A 148 -41.17 -9.19 -18.54
C ALA A 148 -40.78 -8.66 -19.93
N GLU A 149 -41.25 -7.45 -20.20
CA GLU A 149 -40.97 -6.72 -21.42
C GLU A 149 -40.67 -5.25 -21.05
N GLY A 150 -39.65 -4.69 -21.69
CA GLY A 150 -39.26 -3.28 -21.53
C GLY A 150 -37.96 -3.07 -20.74
N PRO A 151 -37.62 -1.79 -20.51
CA PRO A 151 -36.36 -1.39 -19.88
C PRO A 151 -36.30 -1.69 -18.38
N ALA A 152 -35.09 -1.88 -17.87
CA ALA A 152 -34.81 -2.04 -16.46
C ALA A 152 -35.20 -0.77 -15.69
N VAL A 153 -35.78 -0.94 -14.50
CA VAL A 153 -36.19 0.17 -13.64
C VAL A 153 -35.40 0.11 -12.33
N ARG A 154 -34.59 1.13 -12.09
CA ARG A 154 -33.88 1.33 -10.82
C ARG A 154 -34.80 2.07 -9.86
N TYR A 155 -35.01 1.53 -8.65
CA TYR A 155 -35.86 2.15 -7.63
C TYR A 155 -35.18 2.25 -6.27
N ASP A 156 -35.57 3.26 -5.50
CA ASP A 156 -35.23 3.37 -4.08
C ASP A 156 -36.49 3.68 -3.25
N THR A 157 -36.30 4.09 -2.00
CA THR A 157 -37.41 4.45 -1.10
C THR A 157 -38.15 5.71 -1.57
N TRP A 158 -37.50 6.55 -2.37
CA TRP A 158 -37.93 7.91 -2.68
C TRP A 158 -38.29 8.14 -4.15
N GLY A 159 -38.01 7.18 -5.03
CA GLY A 159 -38.38 7.26 -6.44
C GLY A 159 -38.01 6.03 -7.26
N GLU A 160 -38.28 6.12 -8.56
CA GLU A 160 -37.83 5.17 -9.57
C GLU A 160 -37.33 5.92 -10.83
N THR A 161 -36.38 5.33 -11.53
CA THR A 161 -35.83 5.82 -12.80
C THR A 161 -35.67 4.66 -13.77
N THR A 162 -36.01 4.90 -15.03
CA THR A 162 -35.96 3.91 -16.10
C THR A 162 -34.60 3.99 -16.80
N LEU A 163 -34.03 2.83 -17.14
CA LEU A 163 -32.76 2.69 -17.83
C LEU A 163 -33.02 2.12 -19.22
N ASP A 164 -33.26 3.01 -20.17
CA ASP A 164 -33.71 2.66 -21.53
C ASP A 164 -32.68 1.82 -22.30
N ASP A 165 -31.39 2.01 -22.01
CA ASP A 165 -30.27 1.27 -22.63
C ASP A 165 -30.07 -0.15 -22.04
N LEU A 166 -30.82 -0.51 -20.99
CA LEU A 166 -30.78 -1.82 -20.35
C LEU A 166 -32.13 -2.52 -20.46
N ALA A 167 -32.39 -3.12 -21.63
CA ALA A 167 -33.55 -3.99 -21.83
C ALA A 167 -33.18 -5.46 -21.59
N PHE A 168 -34.01 -6.17 -20.82
CA PHE A 168 -33.87 -7.61 -20.61
C PHE A 168 -35.22 -8.29 -20.85
N HIS A 169 -35.25 -9.22 -21.80
CA HIS A 169 -36.44 -10.04 -22.06
C HIS A 169 -36.41 -11.28 -21.18
N ASN A 170 -37.42 -11.42 -20.33
CA ASN A 170 -37.65 -12.61 -19.55
C ASN A 170 -39.15 -12.94 -19.55
N GLU A 171 -39.52 -14.17 -19.22
CA GLU A 171 -40.93 -14.58 -19.23
C GLU A 171 -41.77 -13.88 -18.13
N ARG A 172 -41.11 -13.22 -17.16
CA ARG A 172 -41.76 -12.65 -15.97
C ARG A 172 -40.93 -11.53 -15.33
N THR A 173 -41.60 -10.60 -14.67
CA THR A 173 -40.91 -9.52 -13.94
C THR A 173 -40.04 -10.06 -12.79
N VAL A 174 -38.78 -9.63 -12.74
CA VAL A 174 -37.78 -10.02 -11.73
C VAL A 174 -37.41 -8.81 -10.87
N LEU A 175 -37.28 -9.02 -9.56
CA LEU A 175 -36.85 -7.99 -8.61
C LEU A 175 -35.50 -8.40 -8.02
N VAL A 176 -34.50 -7.51 -8.16
CA VAL A 176 -33.16 -7.69 -7.59
C VAL A 176 -32.95 -6.61 -6.52
N PRO A 177 -32.97 -6.94 -5.22
CA PRO A 177 -32.79 -5.96 -4.17
C PRO A 177 -31.33 -5.49 -4.08
N THR A 178 -31.15 -4.24 -3.65
CA THR A 178 -29.84 -3.63 -3.43
C THR A 178 -29.75 -3.07 -2.01
N ILE A 179 -28.60 -3.21 -1.37
CA ILE A 179 -28.37 -2.74 0.00
C ILE A 179 -27.22 -1.73 0.03
N PRO A 180 -27.30 -0.62 0.79
CA PRO A 180 -26.21 0.35 0.88
C PRO A 180 -24.96 -0.28 1.49
N LEU A 181 -23.77 -0.03 0.93
CA LEU A 181 -22.52 -0.64 1.40
C LEU A 181 -22.25 -0.42 2.89
N LYS A 182 -22.65 0.73 3.44
CA LYS A 182 -22.52 1.04 4.89
C LYS A 182 -23.15 0.00 5.82
N VAL A 183 -24.20 -0.72 5.39
CA VAL A 183 -24.86 -1.73 6.25
C VAL A 183 -23.95 -2.93 6.50
N CYS A 184 -23.02 -3.20 5.59
CA CYS A 184 -22.04 -4.27 5.71
C CYS A 184 -20.94 -3.93 6.74
N GLY A 185 -20.75 -2.65 7.10
CA GLY A 185 -19.70 -2.20 8.02
C GLY A 185 -19.83 -2.73 9.46
N ASN A 186 -21.01 -3.26 9.81
CA ASN A 186 -21.23 -3.91 11.10
C ASN A 186 -20.59 -5.32 11.19
N CYS A 187 -20.31 -5.94 10.04
CA CYS A 187 -19.75 -7.30 9.96
C CYS A 187 -18.44 -7.34 9.16
N HIS A 188 -18.14 -6.30 8.39
CA HIS A 188 -17.05 -6.23 7.44
C HIS A 188 -16.19 -4.98 7.61
N GLN A 189 -14.89 -5.11 7.35
CA GLN A 189 -14.00 -3.96 7.22
C GLN A 189 -14.11 -3.42 5.80
N LEU A 190 -14.99 -2.44 5.61
CA LEU A 190 -15.33 -1.91 4.28
C LEU A 190 -14.11 -1.39 3.51
N ASP A 191 -13.05 -0.99 4.21
CA ASP A 191 -11.83 -0.43 3.62
C ASP A 191 -10.69 -1.46 3.43
N ASP A 192 -10.83 -2.70 3.93
CA ASP A 192 -9.84 -3.76 3.70
C ASP A 192 -10.13 -4.44 2.34
N PRO A 193 -9.23 -4.34 1.33
CA PRO A 193 -9.43 -4.97 0.03
C PRO A 193 -9.41 -6.52 0.09
N ARG A 194 -8.98 -7.10 1.22
CA ARG A 194 -9.02 -8.55 1.48
C ARG A 194 -10.32 -8.98 2.14
N ASP A 195 -11.09 -8.04 2.70
CA ASP A 195 -12.40 -8.34 3.22
C ASP A 195 -13.29 -8.80 2.05
N PRO A 196 -14.03 -9.92 2.19
CA PRO A 196 -14.91 -10.42 1.13
C PRO A 196 -15.92 -9.41 0.60
N VAL A 197 -16.24 -8.33 1.34
CA VAL A 197 -17.12 -7.23 0.89
C VAL A 197 -16.47 -6.37 -0.20
N ALA A 198 -15.14 -6.34 -0.32
CA ALA A 198 -14.44 -5.56 -1.33
C ALA A 198 -14.84 -5.94 -2.77
N ARG A 199 -15.26 -7.19 -2.98
CA ARG A 199 -15.78 -7.71 -4.26
C ARG A 199 -17.18 -7.20 -4.61
N CYS A 200 -17.86 -6.56 -3.66
CA CYS A 200 -19.22 -6.05 -3.81
C CYS A 200 -19.28 -4.55 -4.10
N LYS A 201 -18.13 -3.85 -4.13
CA LYS A 201 -18.05 -2.43 -4.51
C LYS A 201 -18.23 -2.33 -6.03
N SER A 202 -19.14 -1.47 -6.50
CA SER A 202 -19.36 -1.23 -7.93
C SER A 202 -18.29 -0.30 -8.55
N GLY A 203 -17.41 0.28 -7.73
CA GLY A 203 -16.30 1.12 -8.16
C GLY A 203 -16.69 2.60 -8.36
N VAL A 204 -17.95 2.95 -8.12
CA VAL A 204 -18.48 4.30 -8.30
C VAL A 204 -18.18 5.21 -7.10
N GLY A 205 -17.86 4.61 -5.95
CA GLY A 205 -17.33 5.28 -4.76
C GLY A 205 -18.38 5.86 -3.82
N GLY A 206 -18.06 5.87 -2.51
CA GLY A 206 -18.85 6.50 -1.45
C GLY A 206 -19.62 5.53 -0.54
N ALA A 207 -19.97 5.98 0.67
CA ALA A 207 -20.63 5.14 1.70
C ALA A 207 -22.10 4.78 1.38
N LEU A 208 -22.70 5.43 0.38
CA LEU A 208 -24.06 5.18 -0.10
C LEU A 208 -24.10 4.31 -1.36
N GLU A 209 -22.94 3.90 -1.86
CA GLU A 209 -22.81 2.97 -3.00
C GLU A 209 -23.65 1.71 -2.71
N PRO A 210 -24.69 1.42 -3.52
CA PRO A 210 -25.50 0.25 -3.29
C PRO A 210 -24.71 -0.99 -3.72
N SER A 211 -24.51 -1.91 -2.78
CA SER A 211 -24.08 -3.26 -3.07
C SER A 211 -25.28 -4.12 -3.49
N LEU A 212 -25.11 -4.97 -4.50
CA LEU A 212 -26.12 -5.98 -4.85
C LEU A 212 -26.06 -7.13 -3.85
N CYS A 213 -27.13 -7.39 -3.11
CA CYS A 213 -27.20 -8.53 -2.20
C CYS A 213 -28.43 -9.39 -2.53
N PHE A 214 -28.19 -10.65 -2.88
CA PHE A 214 -29.24 -11.61 -3.24
C PHE A 214 -28.83 -13.02 -2.79
N ASP A 215 -28.36 -13.08 -1.53
CA ASP A 215 -27.95 -14.28 -0.77
C ASP A 215 -26.56 -14.85 -1.09
N GLU A 216 -25.61 -13.91 -1.26
CA GLU A 216 -24.15 -14.08 -1.11
C GLU A 216 -23.35 -14.72 -2.25
N HIS A 217 -23.96 -14.80 -3.44
CA HIS A 217 -23.33 -14.82 -4.77
C HIS A 217 -21.97 -15.50 -4.94
N ARG A 218 -21.97 -16.76 -4.49
CA ARG A 218 -21.46 -17.94 -5.19
C ARG A 218 -20.68 -17.64 -6.47
N VAL A 219 -19.40 -17.98 -6.41
CA VAL A 219 -18.51 -18.20 -7.55
C VAL A 219 -19.29 -18.91 -8.67
N ALA A 220 -19.69 -18.16 -9.69
CA ALA A 220 -19.93 -18.66 -11.03
C ALA A 220 -18.74 -18.28 -11.93
N LEU A 221 -17.54 -18.22 -11.36
CA LEU A 221 -16.44 -18.87 -12.06
C LEU A 221 -16.68 -20.38 -11.90
N PRO A 222 -16.22 -21.23 -12.83
CA PRO A 222 -16.31 -22.66 -12.63
C PRO A 222 -15.78 -22.98 -11.24
N PRO A 223 -16.36 -23.97 -10.52
CA PRO A 223 -15.73 -24.46 -9.31
C PRO A 223 -14.26 -24.69 -9.64
N ASP A 224 -13.37 -24.33 -8.72
CA ASP A 224 -11.95 -24.63 -8.87
C ASP A 224 -11.86 -26.05 -9.43
N PRO A 225 -11.30 -26.28 -10.65
CA PRO A 225 -11.29 -27.61 -11.26
C PRO A 225 -10.60 -28.65 -10.37
N ILE A 226 -9.87 -28.17 -9.36
CA ILE A 226 -9.17 -28.93 -8.34
C ILE A 226 -10.12 -29.39 -7.21
N ALA A 227 -11.26 -28.73 -7.00
CA ALA A 227 -12.20 -28.99 -5.90
C ALA A 227 -13.41 -29.88 -6.28
N LEU A 228 -13.69 -30.08 -7.57
CA LEU A 228 -14.65 -31.09 -8.03
C LEU A 228 -13.91 -32.34 -8.48
N ARG A 229 -14.28 -33.50 -7.91
CA ARG A 229 -13.81 -34.78 -8.42
C ARG A 229 -14.41 -35.02 -9.80
N PRO A 230 -13.66 -35.60 -10.76
CA PRO A 230 -14.21 -35.96 -12.06
C PRO A 230 -15.49 -36.81 -11.90
N GLY A 231 -16.61 -36.35 -12.45
CA GLY A 231 -17.90 -37.05 -12.44
C GLY A 231 -18.93 -36.59 -11.39
N GLU A 232 -18.57 -35.69 -10.47
CA GLU A 232 -19.48 -35.22 -9.41
C GLU A 232 -20.26 -33.97 -9.85
N ARG A 233 -21.60 -34.05 -9.93
CA ARG A 233 -22.45 -32.89 -10.26
C ARG A 233 -22.70 -32.04 -9.02
N PRO A 234 -22.60 -30.71 -9.10
CA PRO A 234 -22.91 -29.83 -7.97
C PRO A 234 -24.36 -30.00 -7.52
N LYS A 235 -24.61 -29.96 -6.20
CA LYS A 235 -25.96 -30.08 -5.64
C LYS A 235 -26.86 -28.94 -6.15
N PRO A 236 -28.07 -29.23 -6.63
CA PRO A 236 -29.02 -28.20 -7.04
C PRO A 236 -29.44 -27.34 -5.84
N PRO A 237 -29.78 -26.06 -6.06
CA PRO A 237 -30.29 -25.19 -4.99
C PRO A 237 -31.60 -25.74 -4.40
N PRO A 238 -31.92 -25.44 -3.13
CA PRO A 238 -33.19 -25.82 -2.53
C PRO A 238 -34.37 -25.18 -3.29
N LYS A 239 -35.48 -25.92 -3.42
CA LYS A 239 -36.72 -25.42 -4.04
C LYS A 239 -37.28 -24.26 -3.20
N ALA A 240 -37.64 -23.17 -3.86
CA ALA A 240 -38.23 -22.00 -3.21
C ALA A 240 -39.67 -22.28 -2.77
N SER A 241 -40.12 -21.59 -1.71
CA SER A 241 -41.48 -21.67 -1.15
C SER A 241 -41.96 -20.29 -0.70
N GLY A 242 -43.27 -20.04 -0.72
CA GLY A 242 -43.88 -18.78 -0.30
C GLY A 242 -44.25 -17.85 -1.47
N VAL A 243 -44.68 -16.62 -1.18
CA VAL A 243 -45.20 -15.65 -2.19
C VAL A 243 -44.14 -15.27 -3.24
N CYS A 244 -42.87 -15.55 -2.97
CA CYS A 244 -41.77 -15.29 -3.89
C CYS A 244 -41.22 -16.54 -4.59
N SER A 245 -41.87 -17.71 -4.53
CA SER A 245 -41.41 -18.91 -5.27
C SER A 245 -41.16 -18.61 -6.75
N ASP A 246 -41.94 -17.71 -7.31
CA ASP A 246 -41.87 -17.29 -8.71
C ASP A 246 -40.72 -16.32 -9.02
N GLN A 247 -39.96 -15.88 -8.01
CA GLN A 247 -38.76 -15.04 -8.15
C GLN A 247 -37.46 -15.86 -8.09
N HIS A 248 -37.56 -17.18 -7.87
CA HIS A 248 -36.43 -18.11 -7.85
C HIS A 248 -36.47 -18.99 -9.11
N PHE A 249 -35.70 -18.60 -10.13
CA PHE A 249 -35.65 -19.25 -11.45
C PHE A 249 -34.21 -19.44 -11.93
N GLU A 250 -34.03 -20.23 -12.99
CA GLU A 250 -32.72 -20.73 -13.41
C GLU A 250 -31.75 -19.60 -13.86
N ASP A 251 -32.25 -18.53 -14.48
CA ASP A 251 -31.40 -17.41 -14.98
C ASP A 251 -31.13 -16.31 -13.95
N ARG A 252 -31.22 -16.64 -12.65
CA ARG A 252 -31.00 -15.71 -11.53
C ARG A 252 -29.64 -14.98 -11.59
N SER A 253 -28.59 -15.66 -12.06
CA SER A 253 -27.24 -15.07 -12.20
C SER A 253 -27.18 -14.00 -13.30
N PHE A 254 -27.98 -14.17 -14.37
CA PHE A 254 -28.03 -13.20 -15.45
C PHE A 254 -28.79 -11.94 -15.04
N ALA A 255 -29.91 -12.09 -14.32
CA ALA A 255 -30.63 -10.98 -13.70
C ALA A 255 -29.75 -10.15 -12.74
N TRP A 256 -28.81 -10.80 -12.03
CA TRP A 256 -27.85 -10.13 -11.17
C TRP A 256 -26.85 -9.26 -11.94
N GLU A 257 -26.30 -9.76 -13.05
CA GLU A 257 -25.37 -8.99 -13.90
C GLU A 257 -26.03 -7.74 -14.48
N ILE A 258 -27.27 -7.86 -14.96
CA ILE A 258 -28.04 -6.73 -15.48
C ILE A 258 -28.34 -5.72 -14.38
N ALA A 259 -28.74 -6.18 -13.18
CA ALA A 259 -28.93 -5.29 -12.04
C ALA A 259 -27.64 -4.56 -11.64
N ARG A 260 -26.47 -5.16 -11.91
CA ARG A 260 -25.17 -4.58 -11.61
C ARG A 260 -24.80 -3.48 -12.59
N ALA A 261 -25.07 -3.71 -13.88
CA ALA A 261 -24.99 -2.68 -14.91
C ALA A 261 -25.94 -1.52 -14.58
N ALA A 262 -27.19 -1.82 -14.18
CA ALA A 262 -28.18 -0.82 -13.81
C ALA A 262 -27.77 0.04 -12.60
N VAL A 263 -27.12 -0.55 -11.59
CA VAL A 263 -26.56 0.17 -10.44
C VAL A 263 -25.36 1.04 -10.83
N HIS A 264 -24.53 0.59 -11.76
CA HIS A 264 -23.41 1.38 -12.27
C HIS A 264 -23.89 2.60 -13.07
N GLU A 265 -24.95 2.42 -13.87
CA GLU A 265 -25.53 3.46 -14.70
C GLU A 265 -26.34 4.49 -13.87
N ALA A 266 -27.12 4.02 -12.88
CA ALA A 266 -27.83 4.87 -11.93
C ALA A 266 -27.47 4.52 -10.46
N PRO A 267 -26.32 5.01 -9.97
CA PRO A 267 -25.84 4.76 -8.61
C PRO A 267 -26.75 5.35 -7.53
N VAL A 268 -27.35 6.51 -7.84
CA VAL A 268 -28.32 7.22 -6.99
C VAL A 268 -29.55 7.48 -7.82
N VAL A 269 -30.72 7.07 -7.32
CA VAL A 269 -32.00 7.35 -7.98
C VAL A 269 -32.30 8.85 -7.85
N PRO A 270 -32.43 9.59 -8.97
CA PRO A 270 -32.80 11.00 -8.92
C PRO A 270 -34.14 11.18 -8.21
N ARG A 271 -34.18 12.05 -7.19
CA ARG A 271 -35.43 12.37 -6.50
C ARG A 271 -36.25 13.31 -7.37
N ALA A 272 -37.55 13.05 -7.52
CA ALA A 272 -38.47 14.04 -8.05
C ALA A 272 -38.34 15.32 -7.21
N ALA A 273 -38.24 16.48 -7.87
CA ALA A 273 -38.11 17.77 -7.21
C ALA A 273 -39.26 17.93 -6.20
N ALA A 274 -38.93 17.99 -4.92
CA ALA A 274 -39.92 18.28 -3.88
C ALA A 274 -40.55 19.64 -4.20
N ALA A 275 -41.88 19.71 -4.13
CA ALA A 275 -42.64 20.94 -4.29
C ALA A 275 -42.01 22.06 -3.46
N LYS A 276 -41.76 23.20 -4.12
CA LYS A 276 -41.11 24.38 -3.54
C LYS A 276 -41.78 24.75 -2.22
N THR A 277 -41.08 24.54 -1.11
CA THR A 277 -41.41 25.21 0.14
C THR A 277 -41.15 26.71 -0.05
N PRO A 278 -42.04 27.61 0.42
CA PRO A 278 -41.98 29.01 0.06
C PRO A 278 -40.75 29.67 0.69
N LEU A 279 -39.79 30.00 -0.17
CA LEU A 279 -38.52 30.65 0.09
C LEU A 279 -38.66 32.12 0.56
N GLY A 280 -39.84 32.53 1.04
CA GLY A 280 -40.14 33.91 1.43
C GLY A 280 -39.73 34.26 2.86
N TRP A 281 -39.61 33.28 3.76
CA TRP A 281 -39.42 33.54 5.20
C TRP A 281 -37.98 33.37 5.70
N LEU A 282 -37.13 32.64 4.97
CA LEU A 282 -35.69 32.50 5.30
C LEU A 282 -34.85 33.72 4.87
N GLY A 283 -35.31 34.48 3.87
CA GLY A 283 -34.61 35.67 3.36
C GLY A 283 -34.56 36.81 4.36
N ALA A 284 -35.63 37.05 5.12
CA ALA A 284 -35.71 38.15 6.09
C ALA A 284 -34.80 37.94 7.31
N GLY A 285 -34.70 36.70 7.81
CA GLY A 285 -33.86 36.36 8.96
C GLY A 285 -32.35 36.44 8.65
N GLY A 286 -31.94 36.05 7.44
CA GLY A 286 -30.55 36.10 7.01
C GLY A 286 -30.00 37.52 6.88
N VAL A 287 -30.83 38.46 6.40
CA VAL A 287 -30.43 39.87 6.21
C VAL A 287 -30.25 40.59 7.54
N ALA A 288 -31.11 40.34 8.53
CA ALA A 288 -30.98 40.92 9.87
C ALA A 288 -29.71 40.43 10.61
N ALA A 289 -29.38 39.14 10.48
CA ALA A 289 -28.16 38.56 11.06
C ALA A 289 -26.87 39.10 10.40
N ALA A 290 -26.90 39.28 9.08
CA ALA A 290 -25.77 39.84 8.32
C ALA A 290 -25.50 41.30 8.68
N LEU A 291 -26.55 42.12 8.85
CA LEU A 291 -26.42 43.53 9.26
C LEU A 291 -25.90 43.68 10.70
N GLY A 292 -26.35 42.82 11.63
CA GLY A 292 -25.83 42.78 13.00
C GLY A 292 -24.35 42.35 13.09
N TYR A 293 -23.94 41.39 12.24
CA TYR A 293 -22.54 40.97 12.14
C TYR A 293 -21.66 42.06 11.51
N ALA A 294 -22.14 42.75 10.47
CA ALA A 294 -21.40 43.84 9.82
C ALA A 294 -21.16 45.03 10.76
N ALA A 295 -22.15 45.40 11.59
CA ALA A 295 -22.01 46.49 12.55
C ALA A 295 -20.98 46.18 13.67
N THR A 296 -20.93 44.93 14.13
CA THR A 296 -19.99 44.49 15.17
C THR A 296 -18.57 44.22 14.65
N ALA A 297 -18.45 43.68 13.43
CA ALA A 297 -17.17 43.50 12.74
C ALA A 297 -16.54 44.85 12.34
N GLY A 298 -17.35 45.83 11.92
CA GLY A 298 -16.91 47.18 11.58
C GLY A 298 -16.28 47.92 12.76
N ALA A 299 -16.88 47.85 13.95
CA ALA A 299 -16.34 48.47 15.17
C ALA A 299 -15.02 47.82 15.63
N SER A 300 -14.87 46.50 15.43
CA SER A 300 -13.65 45.76 15.77
C SER A 300 -12.49 46.07 14.80
N LEU A 301 -12.79 46.23 13.51
CA LEU A 301 -11.83 46.62 12.48
C LEU A 301 -11.27 48.03 12.69
N VAL A 302 -12.11 48.99 13.08
CA VAL A 302 -11.66 50.36 13.40
C VAL A 302 -10.76 50.38 14.65
N ARG A 303 -11.08 49.60 15.70
CA ARG A 303 -10.19 49.44 16.88
C ARG A 303 -8.86 48.75 16.55
N SER A 304 -8.86 47.77 15.65
CA SER A 304 -7.64 47.05 15.25
C SER A 304 -6.70 47.90 14.40
N ARG A 305 -7.25 48.79 13.54
CA ARG A 305 -6.46 49.73 12.74
C ARG A 305 -5.78 50.80 13.59
N LEU A 306 -6.42 51.24 14.70
CA LEU A 306 -5.81 52.16 15.66
C LEU A 306 -4.70 51.51 16.52
N ARG A 307 -4.71 50.19 16.73
CA ARG A 307 -3.65 49.45 17.46
C ARG A 307 -2.49 48.98 16.58
N ARG A 308 -2.59 49.05 15.24
CA ARG A 308 -1.57 48.53 14.30
C ARG A 308 -0.39 49.46 14.05
N LYS A 309 -0.28 50.59 14.76
CA LYS A 309 0.86 51.53 14.68
C LYS A 309 2.04 51.18 15.60
N GLN A 310 2.06 50.00 16.23
CA GLN A 310 3.24 49.52 16.97
C GLN A 310 3.69 48.16 16.44
N PRO A 311 4.97 48.00 16.04
CA PRO A 311 5.49 46.71 15.63
C PRO A 311 5.68 45.79 16.86
N PRO A 312 5.49 44.48 16.72
CA PRO A 312 5.80 43.53 17.79
C PRO A 312 7.31 43.47 18.01
N LYS A 313 7.73 43.72 19.25
CA LYS A 313 9.07 43.41 19.73
C LYS A 313 9.16 41.89 19.91
N ASP A 314 10.09 41.31 19.15
CA ASP A 314 10.65 39.96 19.28
C ASP A 314 9.80 38.79 18.75
N ALA A 315 10.18 38.33 17.55
CA ALA A 315 9.85 37.00 17.06
C ALA A 315 10.71 35.97 17.81
N PRO A 316 10.15 34.83 18.27
CA PRO A 316 10.95 33.81 18.92
C PRO A 316 11.96 33.22 17.92
N LYS A 317 13.24 33.26 18.29
CA LYS A 317 14.32 32.67 17.50
C LYS A 317 14.15 31.15 17.41
N THR A 318 14.32 30.61 16.21
CA THR A 318 14.30 29.17 15.93
C THR A 318 15.46 28.46 16.62
N ALA A 319 15.21 27.32 17.25
CA ALA A 319 16.24 26.50 17.87
C ALA A 319 17.25 25.99 16.83
N GLU A 320 18.54 25.99 17.18
CA GLU A 320 19.70 25.72 16.31
C GLU A 320 19.85 24.25 15.84
N THR A 321 18.90 23.35 16.13
CA THR A 321 18.92 21.97 15.60
C THR A 321 17.52 21.54 15.15
N LYS A 322 17.34 21.37 13.82
CA LYS A 322 16.07 20.90 13.22
C LYS A 322 16.06 19.37 13.13
N ARG A 323 15.09 18.71 13.77
CA ARG A 323 14.77 17.30 13.51
C ARG A 323 13.99 17.19 12.20
N LEU A 324 14.45 16.35 11.27
CA LEU A 324 13.86 16.11 9.96
C LEU A 324 13.12 14.76 9.89
N PRO A 325 12.14 14.62 8.98
CA PRO A 325 11.53 13.33 8.68
C PRO A 325 12.55 12.38 8.03
N ILE A 326 12.72 11.20 8.61
CA ILE A 326 13.52 10.09 8.09
C ILE A 326 12.55 9.05 7.55
N ILE A 327 12.62 8.77 6.25
CA ILE A 327 11.66 7.90 5.57
C ILE A 327 12.39 6.65 5.07
N ASP A 328 11.98 5.50 5.60
CA ASP A 328 12.30 4.19 5.06
C ASP A 328 11.41 3.88 3.86
N THR A 329 11.99 4.00 2.67
CA THR A 329 11.26 3.80 1.42
C THR A 329 11.16 2.35 0.99
N SER A 330 11.82 1.43 1.70
CA SER A 330 11.58 0.00 1.51
C SER A 330 10.26 -0.44 2.11
N THR A 331 9.76 0.33 3.08
CA THR A 331 8.48 0.09 3.73
C THR A 331 7.43 1.12 3.34
N CYS A 332 7.81 2.31 2.87
CA CYS A 332 6.86 3.36 2.49
C CYS A 332 5.82 2.88 1.47
N LEU A 333 4.54 3.12 1.77
CA LEU A 333 3.40 2.75 0.91
C LEU A 333 3.07 3.81 -0.15
N GLY A 334 3.73 4.99 -0.12
CA GLY A 334 3.38 6.10 -1.00
C GLY A 334 1.97 6.63 -0.81
N CYS A 335 1.38 6.46 0.38
CA CYS A 335 -0.04 6.71 0.64
C CYS A 335 -0.40 8.19 0.90
N TYR A 336 0.53 9.13 0.68
CA TYR A 336 0.37 10.58 0.88
C TYR A 336 0.00 11.04 2.31
N ALA A 337 -0.25 10.15 3.26
CA ALA A 337 -0.63 10.49 4.63
C ALA A 337 0.34 11.49 5.31
N CYS A 338 1.64 11.34 5.09
CA CYS A 338 2.66 12.25 5.63
C CYS A 338 2.74 13.60 4.89
N VAL A 339 2.35 13.64 3.62
CA VAL A 339 2.27 14.89 2.82
C VAL A 339 1.10 15.70 3.33
N ASP A 340 -0.08 15.09 3.44
CA ASP A 340 -1.30 15.74 3.94
C ASP A 340 -1.15 16.21 5.39
N ALA A 341 -0.38 15.47 6.19
CA ALA A 341 -0.11 15.82 7.58
C ALA A 341 0.92 16.94 7.76
N CYS A 342 1.64 17.37 6.71
CA CYS A 342 2.70 18.35 6.84
C CYS A 342 2.20 19.78 6.55
N PRO A 343 2.01 20.65 7.58
CA PRO A 343 1.47 22.00 7.37
C PRO A 343 2.44 22.95 6.66
N TYR A 344 3.71 22.55 6.52
CA TYR A 344 4.75 23.33 5.83
C TYR A 344 5.15 22.72 4.48
N GLY A 345 4.50 21.61 4.09
CA GLY A 345 4.76 20.87 2.85
C GLY A 345 6.22 20.45 2.67
N VAL A 346 6.86 20.02 3.76
CA VAL A 346 8.25 19.52 3.80
C VAL A 346 8.41 18.21 3.02
N ILE A 347 7.33 17.42 2.95
CA ILE A 347 7.31 16.07 2.42
C ILE A 347 6.48 16.04 1.16
N GLU A 348 6.98 15.36 0.14
CA GLU A 348 6.28 15.08 -1.11
C GLU A 348 6.31 13.56 -1.38
N VAL A 349 5.43 13.06 -2.25
CA VAL A 349 5.54 11.68 -2.74
C VAL A 349 6.16 11.72 -4.13
N GLU A 350 7.39 11.24 -4.22
CA GLU A 350 8.07 11.02 -5.49
C GLU A 350 8.15 9.53 -5.78
N ARG A 351 7.79 9.12 -7.00
CA ARG A 351 7.95 7.73 -7.46
C ARG A 351 7.37 6.71 -6.46
N TYR A 352 6.17 6.99 -5.97
CA TYR A 352 5.41 6.13 -5.03
C TYR A 352 6.00 5.98 -3.63
N VAL A 353 6.97 6.81 -3.23
CA VAL A 353 7.49 6.85 -1.86
C VAL A 353 7.57 8.28 -1.37
N ALA A 354 7.33 8.49 -0.08
CA ALA A 354 7.48 9.80 0.52
C ALA A 354 8.96 10.19 0.58
N VAL A 355 9.25 11.46 0.31
CA VAL A 355 10.58 12.06 0.36
C VAL A 355 10.51 13.41 1.05
N VAL A 356 11.59 13.81 1.73
CA VAL A 356 11.73 15.17 2.26
C VAL A 356 12.20 16.07 1.11
N ALA A 357 11.27 16.82 0.54
CA ALA A 357 11.53 17.72 -0.58
C ALA A 357 12.01 19.10 -0.12
N ARG A 358 11.53 19.58 1.04
CA ARG A 358 11.85 20.93 1.55
C ARG A 358 12.30 20.88 3.02
N PRO A 359 13.53 20.41 3.28
CA PRO A 359 14.02 20.22 4.65
C PRO A 359 14.10 21.53 5.44
N ASP A 360 14.41 22.67 4.79
CA ASP A 360 14.54 23.96 5.47
C ASP A 360 13.21 24.51 6.01
N ALA A 361 12.11 24.12 5.37
CA ALA A 361 10.76 24.44 5.81
C ALA A 361 10.31 23.59 7.02
N CYS A 362 11.11 22.62 7.45
CA CYS A 362 10.79 21.77 8.59
C CYS A 362 11.04 22.48 9.91
N CYS A 363 10.00 22.54 10.74
CA CYS A 363 10.06 23.07 12.11
C CYS A 363 10.09 21.97 13.19
N GLY A 364 10.28 20.70 12.80
CA GLY A 364 10.44 19.59 13.75
C GLY A 364 9.14 19.00 14.32
N LEU A 365 7.97 19.30 13.73
CA LEU A 365 6.70 18.67 14.13
C LEU A 365 6.65 17.18 13.74
N THR A 366 6.05 16.36 14.60
CA THR A 366 5.97 14.88 14.44
C THR A 366 4.68 14.40 13.77
N LEU A 367 3.86 15.30 13.21
CA LEU A 367 2.57 14.96 12.60
C LEU A 367 2.70 13.93 11.48
N CYS A 368 3.73 14.06 10.65
CA CYS A 368 4.01 13.13 9.56
C CYS A 368 4.41 11.73 10.06
N GLU A 369 5.08 11.64 11.21
CA GLU A 369 5.45 10.36 11.86
C GLU A 369 4.21 9.70 12.46
N GLN A 370 3.36 10.47 13.15
CA GLN A 370 2.10 9.98 13.73
C GLN A 370 1.12 9.49 12.66
N ARG A 371 1.11 10.11 11.47
CA ARG A 371 0.20 9.76 10.38
C ARG A 371 0.70 8.61 9.51
N CYS A 372 1.95 8.16 9.69
CA CYS A 372 2.53 7.11 8.85
C CYS A 372 1.93 5.74 9.23
N PRO A 373 1.06 5.14 8.40
CA PRO A 373 0.24 4.00 8.80
C PRO A 373 1.03 2.73 9.10
N ASN A 374 2.25 2.63 8.57
CA ASN A 374 3.14 1.49 8.75
C ASN A 374 4.49 1.86 9.38
N GLY A 375 4.61 3.09 9.92
CA GLY A 375 5.81 3.54 10.63
C GLY A 375 7.06 3.69 9.75
N SER A 376 6.90 3.80 8.43
CA SER A 376 8.00 4.03 7.48
C SER A 376 8.67 5.39 7.67
N LEU A 377 8.03 6.33 8.35
CA LEU A 377 8.55 7.67 8.60
C LEU A 377 8.75 7.86 10.11
N LYS A 378 9.92 8.35 10.51
CA LYS A 378 10.26 8.75 11.89
C LYS A 378 10.94 10.10 11.92
N MET A 379 10.79 10.90 12.98
CA MET A 379 11.56 12.14 13.12
C MET A 379 12.94 11.86 13.73
N GLY A 380 14.00 12.37 13.12
CA GLY A 380 15.36 12.29 13.67
C GLY A 380 16.29 13.35 13.10
N ASP A 381 17.59 13.19 13.31
CA ASP A 381 18.57 14.21 12.95
C ASP A 381 18.85 14.20 11.43
N ALA A 382 19.18 15.36 10.85
CA ALA A 382 19.27 15.58 9.40
C ALA A 382 20.23 14.61 8.65
N ASP A 383 21.22 14.07 9.36
CA ASP A 383 22.21 13.14 8.82
C ASP A 383 21.61 11.80 8.33
N ALA A 384 20.38 11.48 8.74
CA ALA A 384 19.71 10.21 8.47
C ALA A 384 18.82 10.17 7.20
N VAL A 385 18.72 11.26 6.42
CA VAL A 385 18.03 11.22 5.11
C VAL A 385 18.75 10.23 4.18
N LEU A 386 18.02 9.31 3.52
CA LEU A 386 18.63 8.38 2.57
C LEU A 386 19.17 9.14 1.35
N GLU A 387 20.46 9.02 1.08
CA GLU A 387 21.10 9.62 -0.10
C GLU A 387 20.53 9.00 -1.38
N ARG A 388 20.11 9.82 -2.34
CA ARG A 388 19.45 9.43 -3.60
C ARG A 388 19.87 10.31 -4.78
N PRO A 389 19.92 9.75 -6.01
CA PRO A 389 20.19 10.54 -7.20
C PRO A 389 19.07 11.54 -7.45
N ARG A 390 19.43 12.78 -7.78
CA ARG A 390 18.47 13.75 -8.30
C ARG A 390 18.15 13.41 -9.76
N LEU A 391 16.89 13.07 -10.04
CA LEU A 391 16.44 12.69 -11.37
C LEU A 391 15.29 13.59 -11.81
N GLN A 392 15.21 13.85 -13.10
CA GLN A 392 14.05 14.41 -13.76
C GLN A 392 12.89 13.37 -13.82
N PRO A 393 11.65 13.77 -14.15
CA PRO A 393 10.54 12.82 -14.36
C PRO A 393 10.82 11.75 -15.43
N SER A 394 11.71 12.06 -16.38
CA SER A 394 12.23 11.17 -17.43
C SER A 394 13.24 10.14 -16.93
N LEU A 395 13.61 10.18 -15.64
CA LEU A 395 14.68 9.40 -15.02
C LEU A 395 16.11 9.75 -15.48
N GLU A 396 16.27 10.86 -16.21
CA GLU A 396 17.57 11.45 -16.52
C GLU A 396 18.16 12.15 -15.28
N ALA A 397 19.47 12.00 -15.06
CA ALA A 397 20.18 12.60 -13.94
C ALA A 397 20.25 14.13 -14.03
N SER A 398 19.82 14.81 -12.95
CA SER A 398 19.93 16.26 -12.84
C SER A 398 21.40 16.67 -12.71
N GLY A 399 21.96 17.18 -13.81
CA GLY A 399 23.37 17.58 -13.90
C GLY A 399 24.24 16.70 -14.80
N ALA A 400 23.72 15.58 -15.31
CA ALA A 400 24.41 14.72 -16.27
C ALA A 400 23.49 14.34 -17.45
N PRO A 401 23.31 15.24 -18.45
CA PRO A 401 22.42 14.99 -19.58
C PRO A 401 22.87 13.77 -20.39
N GLY A 402 21.97 12.82 -20.63
CA GLY A 402 22.21 11.57 -21.33
C GLY A 402 22.59 10.41 -20.41
N LEU A 403 22.56 10.63 -19.10
CA LEU A 403 22.75 9.60 -18.09
C LEU A 403 21.41 9.35 -17.37
N TYR A 404 20.87 8.15 -17.48
CA TYR A 404 19.58 7.75 -16.91
C TYR A 404 19.79 6.76 -15.77
N LEU A 405 18.92 6.78 -14.77
CA LEU A 405 18.98 5.87 -13.62
C LEU A 405 17.62 5.22 -13.36
N CYS A 406 17.59 3.90 -13.19
CA CYS A 406 16.36 3.16 -12.91
C CYS A 406 16.58 2.00 -11.93
N GLY A 407 15.49 1.50 -11.36
CA GLY A 407 15.51 0.43 -10.37
C GLY A 407 15.88 0.93 -8.99
N ASP A 408 16.35 0.03 -8.12
CA ASP A 408 16.50 0.35 -6.69
C ASP A 408 17.40 1.57 -6.44
N VAL A 409 18.37 1.86 -7.30
CA VAL A 409 19.27 3.03 -7.16
C VAL A 409 18.51 4.36 -7.05
N THR A 410 17.27 4.42 -7.54
CA THR A 410 16.40 5.60 -7.44
C THR A 410 15.66 5.72 -6.10
N GLY A 411 15.81 4.75 -5.20
CA GLY A 411 15.21 4.76 -3.87
C GLY A 411 13.86 4.05 -3.72
N THR A 412 13.48 3.20 -4.69
CA THR A 412 12.17 2.51 -4.74
C THR A 412 12.32 1.00 -4.92
N PRO A 413 12.73 0.25 -3.89
CA PRO A 413 13.16 -1.14 -4.04
C PRO A 413 11.98 -2.11 -4.15
N LEU A 414 11.42 -2.27 -5.36
CA LEU A 414 10.42 -3.28 -5.71
C LEU A 414 10.65 -3.75 -7.16
N ILE A 415 10.49 -5.05 -7.43
CA ILE A 415 10.70 -5.64 -8.75
C ILE A 415 9.78 -4.98 -9.80
N LYS A 416 8.48 -4.85 -9.50
CA LYS A 416 7.54 -4.10 -10.34
C LYS A 416 7.99 -2.67 -10.66
N ASN A 417 8.45 -1.93 -9.65
CA ASN A 417 8.91 -0.55 -9.86
C ASN A 417 10.17 -0.51 -10.72
N ALA A 418 11.10 -1.44 -10.49
CA ALA A 418 12.31 -1.54 -11.31
C ALA A 418 11.97 -1.81 -12.78
N ILE A 419 11.05 -2.74 -13.05
CA ILE A 419 10.60 -3.04 -14.41
C ILE A 419 9.96 -1.82 -15.07
N ALA A 420 9.01 -1.16 -14.39
CA ALA A 420 8.31 0.01 -14.92
C ALA A 420 9.25 1.18 -15.17
N GLN A 421 10.20 1.43 -14.26
CA GLN A 421 11.22 2.46 -14.45
C GLN A 421 12.19 2.12 -15.57
N GLY A 422 12.57 0.85 -15.72
CA GLY A 422 13.42 0.39 -16.83
C GLY A 422 12.80 0.73 -18.19
N ALA A 423 11.53 0.38 -18.39
CA ALA A 423 10.81 0.67 -19.62
C ALA A 423 10.67 2.19 -19.87
N ARG A 424 10.27 2.96 -18.84
CA ARG A 424 10.13 4.41 -18.95
C ARG A 424 11.44 5.13 -19.24
N ALA A 425 12.52 4.74 -18.57
CA ALA A 425 13.85 5.31 -18.81
C ALA A 425 14.32 4.98 -20.23
N ALA A 426 14.02 3.78 -20.73
CA ALA A 426 14.36 3.40 -22.10
C ALA A 426 13.62 4.24 -23.14
N GLU A 427 12.30 4.45 -22.97
CA GLU A 427 11.52 5.34 -23.85
C GLU A 427 12.06 6.77 -23.88
N ALA A 428 12.33 7.33 -22.69
CA ALA A 428 12.83 8.69 -22.58
C ALA A 428 14.24 8.83 -23.18
N ALA A 429 15.12 7.86 -22.92
CA ALA A 429 16.46 7.82 -23.49
C ALA A 429 16.42 7.68 -25.02
N HIS A 430 15.56 6.81 -25.55
CA HIS A 430 15.40 6.61 -26.99
C HIS A 430 14.91 7.89 -27.68
N ALA A 431 13.87 8.53 -27.13
CA ALA A 431 13.36 9.79 -27.68
C ALA A 431 14.43 10.89 -27.69
N ALA A 432 15.27 10.93 -26.65
CA ALA A 432 16.37 11.90 -26.57
C ALA A 432 17.52 11.61 -27.55
N LEU A 433 17.64 10.40 -28.13
CA LEU A 433 18.72 10.08 -29.07
C LEU A 433 18.72 11.00 -30.28
N ALA A 434 17.58 11.53 -30.72
CA ALA A 434 17.52 12.43 -31.88
C ALA A 434 18.41 13.67 -31.73
N SER A 435 18.57 14.18 -30.50
CA SER A 435 19.39 15.37 -30.19
C SER A 435 20.81 15.05 -29.73
N ARG A 436 21.20 13.77 -29.66
CA ARG A 436 22.53 13.36 -29.17
C ARG A 436 23.57 13.30 -30.30
N PRO A 437 24.85 13.62 -30.00
CA PRO A 437 25.94 13.47 -30.95
C PRO A 437 25.96 12.07 -31.57
N ARG A 438 26.29 11.98 -32.85
CA ARG A 438 26.41 10.71 -33.57
C ARG A 438 27.88 10.40 -33.82
N ASP A 439 28.27 9.15 -33.59
CA ASP A 439 29.58 8.61 -33.92
C ASP A 439 29.35 7.16 -34.39
N PRO A 440 29.86 6.75 -35.56
CA PRO A 440 29.73 5.37 -36.05
C PRO A 440 30.29 4.30 -35.11
N GLN A 441 31.27 4.65 -34.27
CA GLN A 441 31.86 3.75 -33.28
C GLN A 441 31.06 3.69 -31.97
N ALA A 442 30.13 4.62 -31.76
CA ALA A 442 29.28 4.63 -30.58
C ALA A 442 28.05 3.71 -30.75
N VAL A 443 27.64 3.08 -29.66
CA VAL A 443 26.29 2.51 -29.55
C VAL A 443 25.31 3.61 -29.15
N ASP A 444 24.02 3.41 -29.43
CA ASP A 444 23.01 4.36 -29.00
C ASP A 444 22.92 4.41 -27.47
N VAL A 445 22.88 3.23 -26.84
CA VAL A 445 22.75 3.11 -25.39
C VAL A 445 23.67 2.05 -24.80
N CYS A 446 24.39 2.39 -23.74
CA CYS A 446 25.02 1.41 -22.85
C CYS A 446 24.17 1.25 -21.59
N ILE A 447 23.67 0.03 -21.35
CA ILE A 447 22.92 -0.34 -20.14
C ILE A 447 23.89 -1.00 -19.16
N VAL A 448 23.90 -0.56 -17.91
CA VAL A 448 24.73 -1.14 -16.85
C VAL A 448 23.85 -1.80 -15.81
N GLY A 449 23.93 -3.13 -15.71
CA GLY A 449 23.14 -4.00 -14.85
C GLY A 449 22.05 -4.74 -15.62
N ALA A 450 22.00 -6.07 -15.48
CA ALA A 450 20.99 -6.96 -16.03
C ALA A 450 20.06 -7.51 -14.93
N GLY A 451 19.71 -6.66 -13.96
CA GLY A 451 18.57 -6.90 -13.05
C GLY A 451 17.22 -6.63 -13.73
N PRO A 452 16.10 -6.74 -13.00
CA PRO A 452 14.75 -6.51 -13.55
C PRO A 452 14.58 -5.18 -14.30
N ALA A 453 15.17 -4.10 -13.78
CA ALA A 453 15.17 -2.78 -14.42
C ALA A 453 15.95 -2.78 -15.75
N GLY A 454 17.15 -3.36 -15.75
CA GLY A 454 18.01 -3.41 -16.93
C GLY A 454 17.47 -4.30 -18.03
N ILE A 455 16.94 -5.48 -17.68
CA ILE A 455 16.31 -6.37 -18.65
C ILE A 455 15.05 -5.72 -19.24
N SER A 456 14.21 -5.07 -18.41
CA SER A 456 13.04 -4.33 -18.89
C SER A 456 13.44 -3.20 -19.85
N ALA A 457 14.47 -2.43 -19.51
CA ALA A 457 15.01 -1.39 -20.38
C ALA A 457 15.52 -1.97 -21.71
N ALA A 458 16.27 -3.07 -21.66
CA ALA A 458 16.81 -3.73 -22.84
C ALA A 458 15.70 -4.25 -23.78
N LEU A 459 14.67 -4.91 -23.24
CA LEU A 459 13.51 -5.34 -24.01
C LEU A 459 12.80 -4.16 -24.69
N ARG A 460 12.64 -3.05 -23.97
CA ARG A 460 12.01 -1.84 -24.52
C ARG A 460 12.85 -1.17 -25.61
N PHE A 461 14.17 -1.10 -25.43
CA PHE A 461 15.07 -0.60 -26.46
C PHE A 461 15.09 -1.49 -27.71
N GLN A 462 15.01 -2.81 -27.54
CA GLN A 462 14.89 -3.77 -28.64
C GLN A 462 13.59 -3.57 -29.42
N GLU A 463 12.46 -3.39 -28.72
CA GLU A 463 11.16 -3.06 -29.33
C GLU A 463 11.22 -1.75 -30.14
N LEU A 464 11.98 -0.76 -29.65
CA LEU A 464 12.21 0.52 -30.31
C LEU A 464 13.34 0.50 -31.37
N GLY A 465 13.95 -0.66 -31.64
CA GLY A 465 15.03 -0.80 -32.64
C GLY A 465 16.33 -0.05 -32.29
N THR A 466 16.64 0.12 -30.99
CA THR A 466 17.81 0.87 -30.52
C THR A 466 19.06 0.00 -30.45
N LYS A 467 20.20 0.47 -30.97
CA LYS A 467 21.47 -0.26 -30.86
C LYS A 467 22.03 -0.15 -29.44
N MET A 468 22.04 -1.24 -28.70
CA MET A 468 22.43 -1.25 -27.29
C MET A 468 23.52 -2.28 -26.96
N VAL A 469 24.22 -2.04 -25.86
CA VAL A 469 25.09 -3.00 -25.15
C VAL A 469 24.63 -3.08 -23.70
N VAL A 470 24.55 -4.29 -23.14
CA VAL A 470 24.18 -4.52 -21.73
C VAL A 470 25.35 -5.14 -21.00
N LEU A 471 25.89 -4.46 -19.99
CA LEU A 471 26.98 -4.95 -19.15
C LEU A 471 26.43 -5.43 -17.81
N GLU A 472 26.77 -6.63 -17.36
CA GLU A 472 26.39 -7.17 -16.05
C GLU A 472 27.63 -7.70 -15.32
N GLN A 473 27.82 -7.29 -14.06
CA GLN A 473 29.00 -7.64 -13.28
C GLN A 473 29.05 -9.10 -12.83
N GLY A 474 27.89 -9.76 -12.72
CA GLY A 474 27.77 -11.18 -12.41
C GLY A 474 26.93 -11.87 -13.48
N GLY A 475 25.90 -12.61 -13.05
CA GLY A 475 24.96 -13.25 -13.96
C GLY A 475 23.65 -12.47 -14.17
N VAL A 476 22.89 -12.88 -15.19
CA VAL A 476 21.54 -12.33 -15.44
C VAL A 476 20.67 -12.41 -14.18
N ALA A 477 20.06 -11.28 -13.79
CA ALA A 477 19.26 -11.16 -12.58
C ALA A 477 19.98 -11.60 -11.27
N GLN A 478 21.30 -11.41 -11.17
CA GLN A 478 22.14 -11.80 -10.02
C GLN A 478 21.54 -11.44 -8.65
N SER A 479 20.94 -10.25 -8.54
CA SER A 479 20.30 -9.80 -7.30
C SER A 479 19.18 -10.74 -6.85
N ILE A 480 18.36 -11.23 -7.78
CA ILE A 480 17.31 -12.22 -7.50
C ILE A 480 17.92 -13.58 -7.25
N GLN A 481 18.95 -13.99 -8.01
CA GLN A 481 19.64 -15.26 -7.79
C GLN A 481 20.18 -15.41 -6.35
N SER A 482 20.66 -14.30 -5.78
CA SER A 482 21.19 -14.23 -4.40
C SER A 482 20.15 -14.38 -3.30
N PHE A 483 18.85 -14.40 -3.63
CA PHE A 483 17.81 -14.65 -2.64
C PHE A 483 17.91 -16.09 -2.11
N PRO A 484 17.51 -16.35 -0.84
CA PRO A 484 17.45 -17.71 -0.32
C PRO A 484 16.60 -18.63 -1.20
N ARG A 485 17.01 -19.90 -1.32
CA ARG A 485 16.25 -20.93 -2.04
C ARG A 485 14.84 -21.08 -1.51
N GLY A 486 13.86 -21.16 -2.41
CA GLY A 486 12.44 -21.25 -2.05
C GLY A 486 11.85 -19.96 -1.46
N LYS A 487 12.58 -18.83 -1.52
CA LYS A 487 12.03 -17.54 -1.11
C LYS A 487 10.79 -17.24 -1.96
N LEU A 488 9.66 -17.05 -1.28
CA LEU A 488 8.43 -16.59 -1.91
C LEU A 488 8.61 -15.13 -2.33
N VAL A 489 8.37 -14.88 -3.61
CA VAL A 489 8.32 -13.56 -4.22
C VAL A 489 6.85 -13.27 -4.50
N PHE A 490 6.32 -12.31 -3.75
CA PHE A 490 4.97 -11.80 -3.95
C PHE A 490 5.08 -10.58 -4.86
N ASP A 491 4.51 -10.67 -6.05
CA ASP A 491 4.31 -9.49 -6.88
C ASP A 491 2.94 -9.55 -7.55
N GLN A 492 2.37 -8.38 -7.82
CA GLN A 492 1.20 -8.27 -8.70
C GLN A 492 1.61 -8.59 -10.14
N PRO A 493 0.68 -8.80 -11.10
CA PRO A 493 1.03 -9.03 -12.50
C PRO A 493 2.08 -8.01 -12.97
N LEU A 494 3.23 -8.54 -13.40
CA LEU A 494 4.35 -7.75 -13.89
C LEU A 494 4.11 -7.45 -15.36
N GLU A 495 4.08 -6.18 -15.75
CA GLU A 495 3.99 -5.81 -17.16
C GLU A 495 5.40 -5.74 -17.74
N LEU A 496 5.73 -6.70 -18.61
CA LEU A 496 7.01 -6.73 -19.32
C LEU A 496 6.82 -6.22 -20.75
N PRO A 497 7.70 -5.33 -21.26
CA PRO A 497 7.75 -4.99 -22.67
C PRO A 497 7.87 -6.25 -23.54
N VAL A 498 7.31 -6.25 -24.75
CA VAL A 498 7.26 -7.38 -25.72
C VAL A 498 6.38 -8.58 -25.30
N LEU A 499 6.18 -8.82 -24.01
CA LEU A 499 5.53 -10.03 -23.48
C LEU A 499 4.09 -9.84 -22.97
N GLY A 500 3.72 -8.62 -22.61
CA GLY A 500 2.48 -8.36 -21.88
C GLY A 500 2.60 -8.73 -20.39
N LYS A 501 1.46 -9.09 -19.77
CA LYS A 501 1.40 -9.39 -18.33
C LYS A 501 2.05 -10.74 -18.02
N LEU A 502 3.19 -10.72 -17.34
CA LEU A 502 3.74 -11.89 -16.65
C LEU A 502 2.93 -12.09 -15.35
N TRP A 503 2.03 -13.07 -15.39
CA TRP A 503 1.25 -13.49 -14.22
C TRP A 503 2.13 -14.31 -13.29
N LEU A 504 2.67 -13.67 -12.25
CA LEU A 504 3.22 -14.38 -11.11
C LEU A 504 2.06 -14.58 -10.12
N LYS A 505 1.45 -15.78 -10.08
CA LYS A 505 0.87 -16.25 -8.80
C LYS A 505 2.01 -16.28 -7.78
N GLU A 506 1.73 -16.36 -6.47
CA GLU A 506 2.76 -16.57 -5.44
C GLU A 506 3.84 -17.53 -5.96
N SER A 507 5.03 -17.00 -6.27
CA SER A 507 6.06 -17.71 -7.01
C SER A 507 7.30 -17.80 -6.15
N THR A 508 8.01 -18.91 -6.24
CA THR A 508 9.34 -19.05 -5.68
C THR A 508 10.37 -18.26 -6.49
N LYS A 509 11.50 -17.92 -5.86
CA LYS A 509 12.69 -17.36 -6.53
C LYS A 509 13.03 -18.14 -7.80
N GLU A 510 13.01 -19.47 -7.71
CA GLU A 510 13.38 -20.37 -8.81
C GLU A 510 12.41 -20.25 -10.00
N GLU A 511 11.10 -20.24 -9.75
CA GLU A 511 10.10 -20.04 -10.81
C GLU A 511 10.27 -18.67 -11.48
N LEU A 512 10.46 -17.61 -10.69
CA LEU A 512 10.71 -16.28 -11.21
C LEU A 512 11.96 -16.23 -12.11
N LEU A 513 13.07 -16.84 -11.68
CA LEU A 513 14.29 -16.91 -12.48
C LEU A 513 14.11 -17.71 -13.76
N LEU A 514 13.39 -18.84 -13.71
CA LEU A 514 13.08 -19.63 -14.90
C LEU A 514 12.30 -18.81 -15.94
N HIS A 515 11.34 -18.01 -15.50
CA HIS A 515 10.62 -17.09 -16.37
C HIS A 515 11.56 -16.04 -16.97
N TRP A 516 12.37 -15.35 -16.17
CA TRP A 516 13.34 -14.36 -16.65
C TRP A 516 14.33 -14.95 -17.66
N MET A 517 14.93 -16.10 -17.36
CA MET A 517 15.87 -16.76 -18.26
C MET A 517 15.20 -17.23 -19.55
N ARG A 518 13.91 -17.59 -19.51
CA ARG A 518 13.15 -17.92 -20.73
C ARG A 518 12.94 -16.68 -21.59
N VAL A 519 12.60 -15.54 -20.99
CA VAL A 519 12.44 -14.26 -21.68
C VAL A 519 13.75 -13.83 -22.33
N VAL A 520 14.83 -13.77 -21.57
CA VAL A 520 16.16 -13.36 -22.07
C VAL A 520 16.60 -14.23 -23.25
N ARG A 521 16.43 -15.55 -23.16
CA ARG A 521 16.78 -16.48 -24.24
C ARG A 521 15.87 -16.35 -25.45
N ARG A 522 14.56 -16.24 -25.26
CA ARG A 522 13.59 -16.17 -26.36
C ARG A 522 13.73 -14.87 -27.16
N GLU A 523 13.97 -13.76 -26.46
CA GLU A 523 14.15 -12.45 -27.10
C GLU A 523 15.59 -12.22 -27.59
N GLY A 524 16.51 -13.14 -27.31
CA GLY A 524 17.89 -13.06 -27.80
C GLY A 524 18.68 -11.87 -27.25
N LEU A 525 18.40 -11.45 -26.01
CA LEU A 525 19.09 -10.30 -25.41
C LEU A 525 20.58 -10.61 -25.20
N ALA A 526 21.45 -9.88 -25.91
CA ALA A 526 22.88 -9.96 -25.77
C ALA A 526 23.34 -9.22 -24.49
N ILE A 527 23.61 -9.99 -23.43
CA ILE A 527 24.09 -9.49 -22.14
C ILE A 527 25.55 -9.92 -21.96
N GLU A 528 26.45 -8.97 -21.79
CA GLU A 528 27.85 -9.22 -21.42
C GLU A 528 27.92 -9.45 -19.90
N GLU A 529 27.72 -10.70 -19.48
CA GLU A 529 27.88 -11.16 -18.09
C GLU A 529 29.35 -11.06 -17.63
N ASP A 530 29.58 -11.19 -16.32
CA ASP A 530 30.92 -11.18 -15.72
C ASP A 530 31.76 -9.93 -16.11
N THR A 531 31.10 -8.81 -16.41
CA THR A 531 31.68 -7.55 -16.90
C THR A 531 31.26 -6.38 -16.01
N ARG A 532 32.16 -6.00 -15.09
CA ARG A 532 31.90 -4.98 -14.06
C ARG A 532 32.30 -3.59 -14.56
N MET A 533 31.34 -2.68 -14.62
CA MET A 533 31.61 -1.26 -14.84
C MET A 533 32.45 -0.66 -13.69
N THR A 534 33.50 0.06 -14.04
CA THR A 534 34.44 0.73 -13.12
C THR A 534 34.35 2.24 -13.19
N GLY A 535 33.92 2.82 -14.31
CA GLY A 535 33.84 4.26 -14.49
C GLY A 535 32.97 4.68 -15.68
N ILE A 536 32.54 5.94 -15.65
CA ILE A 536 31.86 6.62 -16.74
C ILE A 536 32.48 8.01 -16.85
N ASP A 537 33.02 8.30 -18.03
CA ASP A 537 33.58 9.59 -18.38
C ASP A 537 32.80 10.21 -19.53
N ARG A 538 32.85 11.54 -19.66
CA ARG A 538 32.19 12.27 -20.74
C ARG A 538 33.23 12.94 -21.64
N ARG A 539 33.18 12.66 -22.94
CA ARG A 539 34.02 13.30 -23.95
C ARG A 539 33.55 14.74 -24.21
N ALA A 540 34.44 15.54 -24.79
CA ALA A 540 34.17 16.93 -25.14
C ALA A 540 33.00 17.09 -26.14
N ASP A 541 32.81 16.10 -27.02
CA ASP A 541 31.68 16.02 -27.95
C ASP A 541 30.34 15.67 -27.29
N GLY A 542 30.37 15.29 -26.00
CA GLY A 542 29.20 14.93 -25.22
C GLY A 542 28.84 13.45 -25.18
N LEU A 543 29.61 12.57 -25.85
CA LEU A 543 29.50 11.11 -25.77
C LEU A 543 30.03 10.57 -24.44
N PHE A 544 29.56 9.40 -24.04
CA PHE A 544 29.98 8.71 -22.83
C PHE A 544 30.99 7.61 -23.15
N VAL A 545 32.02 7.50 -22.32
CA VAL A 545 32.98 6.41 -22.30
C VAL A 545 32.74 5.61 -21.04
N VAL A 546 32.17 4.41 -21.20
CA VAL A 546 31.91 3.50 -20.09
C VAL A 546 33.08 2.52 -19.99
N SER A 547 33.80 2.58 -18.88
CA SER A 547 34.92 1.69 -18.58
C SER A 547 34.44 0.54 -17.70
N ALA A 548 34.85 -0.68 -18.05
CA ALA A 548 34.52 -1.91 -17.36
C ALA A 548 35.72 -2.88 -17.35
N VAL A 549 35.64 -3.88 -16.49
CA VAL A 549 36.61 -4.98 -16.39
C VAL A 549 35.86 -6.30 -16.44
N THR A 550 36.36 -7.26 -17.22
CA THR A 550 35.85 -8.63 -17.20
C THR A 550 36.32 -9.35 -15.94
N LYS A 551 35.73 -10.51 -15.64
CA LYS A 551 36.12 -11.37 -14.51
C LYS A 551 37.59 -11.76 -14.50
N ASP A 552 38.21 -11.90 -15.67
CA ASP A 552 39.65 -12.20 -15.82
C ASP A 552 40.53 -10.94 -15.71
N GLY A 553 39.94 -9.77 -15.44
CA GLY A 553 40.63 -8.49 -15.29
C GLY A 553 40.90 -7.76 -16.61
N ALA A 554 40.43 -8.27 -17.75
CA ALA A 554 40.64 -7.61 -19.04
C ALA A 554 39.81 -6.32 -19.14
N PRO A 555 40.38 -5.22 -19.66
CA PRO A 555 39.66 -3.96 -19.81
C PRO A 555 38.62 -4.06 -20.93
N ARG A 556 37.46 -3.44 -20.70
CA ARG A 556 36.35 -3.31 -21.66
C ARG A 556 35.89 -1.86 -21.68
N THR A 557 35.83 -1.26 -22.87
CA THR A 557 35.39 0.13 -23.03
C THR A 557 34.24 0.21 -24.03
N VAL A 558 33.15 0.87 -23.66
CA VAL A 558 31.99 1.11 -24.52
C VAL A 558 31.85 2.62 -24.76
N LEU A 559 31.88 3.03 -26.02
CA LEU A 559 31.50 4.38 -26.42
C LEU A 559 29.98 4.42 -26.66
N ALA A 560 29.27 5.31 -25.98
CA ALA A 560 27.81 5.37 -26.04
C ALA A 560 27.29 6.81 -26.14
N ARG A 561 26.18 6.99 -26.86
CA ARG A 561 25.50 8.30 -26.98
C ARG A 561 24.72 8.65 -25.72
N THR A 562 24.19 7.62 -25.06
CA THR A 562 23.43 7.67 -23.81
C THR A 562 23.82 6.48 -22.92
N VAL A 563 23.74 6.65 -21.60
CA VAL A 563 24.01 5.57 -20.63
C VAL A 563 22.80 5.41 -19.70
N LEU A 564 22.40 4.17 -19.43
CA LEU A 564 21.32 3.84 -18.49
C LEU A 564 21.87 2.93 -17.38
N LEU A 565 21.86 3.44 -16.15
CA LEU A 565 22.32 2.75 -14.95
C LEU A 565 21.17 2.04 -14.25
N ALA A 566 21.17 0.70 -14.32
CA ALA A 566 20.24 -0.21 -13.68
C ALA A 566 20.92 -1.05 -12.58
N ILE A 567 21.85 -0.43 -11.85
CA ILE A 567 22.82 -1.09 -10.94
C ILE A 567 22.25 -1.48 -9.57
N GLY A 568 21.00 -1.10 -9.27
CA GLY A 568 20.36 -1.35 -7.98
C GLY A 568 21.04 -0.67 -6.78
N GLN A 569 20.72 -1.10 -5.55
CA GLN A 569 21.36 -0.59 -4.31
C GLN A 569 22.31 -1.59 -3.65
N ARG A 570 22.31 -2.84 -4.09
CA ARG A 570 23.03 -3.92 -3.40
C ARG A 570 24.54 -3.88 -3.57
N GLY A 571 25.09 -3.02 -4.44
CA GLY A 571 26.51 -2.66 -4.51
C GLY A 571 27.52 -3.72 -4.06
N THR A 572 28.57 -3.30 -3.36
CA THR A 572 29.50 -4.21 -2.69
C THR A 572 29.01 -4.48 -1.26
N PRO A 573 28.91 -5.73 -0.79
CA PRO A 573 28.64 -6.03 0.61
C PRO A 573 29.63 -5.32 1.53
N ARG A 574 29.17 -4.78 2.66
CA ARG A 574 30.07 -4.23 3.67
C ARG A 574 30.90 -5.36 4.28
N SER A 575 32.21 -5.18 4.32
CA SER A 575 33.12 -6.06 5.05
C SER A 575 33.05 -5.81 6.56
N LEU A 576 33.51 -6.79 7.34
CA LEU A 576 33.75 -6.57 8.76
C LEU A 576 34.85 -5.52 8.93
N PRO A 577 34.79 -4.68 9.98
CA PRO A 577 35.83 -3.71 10.27
C PRO A 577 37.13 -4.36 10.76
N VAL A 578 37.08 -5.66 11.07
CA VAL A 578 38.23 -6.48 11.47
C VAL A 578 38.60 -7.44 10.34
N PRO A 579 39.89 -7.72 10.13
CA PRO A 579 40.32 -8.69 9.15
C PRO A 579 39.81 -10.09 9.52
N VAL A 580 39.30 -10.81 8.52
CA VAL A 580 38.97 -12.24 8.67
C VAL A 580 40.25 -13.02 8.38
N PRO A 581 40.66 -13.96 9.26
CA PRO A 581 41.81 -14.80 8.98
C PRO A 581 41.65 -15.56 7.65
N PRO A 582 42.69 -15.68 6.80
CA PRO A 582 42.60 -16.34 5.49
C PRO A 582 41.98 -17.74 5.55
N GLU A 583 42.28 -18.51 6.60
CA GLU A 583 41.73 -19.85 6.83
C GLU A 583 40.21 -19.89 7.08
N ALA A 584 39.59 -18.74 7.38
CA ALA A 584 38.16 -18.60 7.62
C ALA A 584 37.41 -17.92 6.46
N GLU A 585 38.11 -17.35 5.47
CA GLU A 585 37.53 -16.58 4.37
C GLU A 585 36.51 -17.40 3.56
N SER A 586 36.84 -18.67 3.26
CA SER A 586 35.94 -19.62 2.58
C SER A 586 34.68 -19.99 3.35
N ARG A 587 34.57 -19.57 4.62
CA ARG A 587 33.42 -19.80 5.50
C ARG A 587 32.65 -18.51 5.79
N VAL A 588 33.03 -17.41 5.15
CA VAL A 588 32.33 -16.12 5.25
C VAL A 588 31.38 -15.95 4.08
N TYR A 589 30.13 -15.68 4.41
CA TYR A 589 29.04 -15.55 3.46
C TYR A 589 28.37 -14.18 3.62
N TYR A 590 28.06 -13.52 2.50
CA TYR A 590 27.38 -12.23 2.48
C TYR A 590 25.89 -12.34 2.11
N HIS A 591 25.42 -13.55 1.82
CA HIS A 591 24.03 -13.88 1.55
C HIS A 591 23.80 -15.38 1.77
N LEU A 592 22.58 -15.78 2.12
CA LEU A 592 22.20 -17.18 2.28
C LEU A 592 21.68 -17.75 0.96
N ALA A 593 22.39 -18.72 0.38
CA ALA A 593 21.96 -19.44 -0.82
C ALA A 593 20.96 -20.57 -0.50
N ASP A 594 21.35 -21.56 0.31
CA ASP A 594 20.49 -22.69 0.73
C ASP A 594 20.78 -23.08 2.17
N ALA A 595 19.81 -22.90 3.07
CA ALA A 595 19.95 -23.24 4.49
C ALA A 595 20.27 -24.72 4.72
N ARG A 596 19.76 -25.63 3.87
CA ARG A 596 19.97 -27.08 4.04
C ARG A 596 21.43 -27.49 3.92
N SER A 597 22.21 -26.76 3.12
CA SER A 597 23.66 -27.00 2.99
C SER A 597 24.42 -26.78 4.31
N LEU A 598 23.81 -26.02 5.23
CA LEU A 598 24.34 -25.70 6.55
C LEU A 598 23.59 -26.45 7.67
N ALA A 599 22.83 -27.49 7.32
CA ALA A 599 22.20 -28.38 8.30
C ALA A 599 23.28 -29.03 9.18
N GLY A 600 23.05 -29.05 10.49
CA GLY A 600 24.01 -29.59 11.43
C GLY A 600 25.30 -28.77 11.49
N GLN A 601 25.27 -27.44 11.30
CA GLN A 601 26.44 -26.57 11.48
C GLN A 601 26.23 -25.52 12.58
N ARG A 602 27.33 -25.00 13.12
CA ARG A 602 27.34 -23.83 14.01
C ARG A 602 27.47 -22.55 13.20
N VAL A 603 26.40 -21.78 13.12
CA VAL A 603 26.33 -20.58 12.29
C VAL A 603 26.28 -19.32 13.14
N VAL A 604 27.16 -18.38 12.83
CA VAL A 604 27.15 -17.03 13.40
C VAL A 604 26.67 -16.05 12.34
N ILE A 605 25.77 -15.13 12.72
CA ILE A 605 25.24 -14.09 11.84
C ILE A 605 25.57 -12.74 12.46
N VAL A 606 26.20 -11.85 11.70
CA VAL A 606 26.50 -10.47 12.11
C VAL A 606 25.48 -9.54 11.48
N GLY A 607 24.71 -8.85 12.33
CA GLY A 607 23.64 -7.95 11.91
C GLY A 607 22.25 -8.45 12.31
N LEU A 608 21.29 -7.52 12.33
CA LEU A 608 19.89 -7.76 12.74
C LEU A 608 18.89 -7.02 11.83
N GLY A 609 19.22 -6.86 10.55
CA GLY A 609 18.26 -6.38 9.53
C GLY A 609 17.39 -7.53 9.01
N ASP A 610 16.43 -7.25 8.12
CA ASP A 610 15.52 -8.26 7.58
C ASP A 610 16.24 -9.45 6.93
N SER A 611 17.28 -9.21 6.13
CA SER A 611 18.09 -10.28 5.54
C SER A 611 18.76 -11.17 6.59
N ALA A 612 19.21 -10.59 7.70
CA ALA A 612 19.82 -11.32 8.81
C ALA A 612 18.77 -12.15 9.57
N MET A 613 17.59 -11.57 9.83
CA MET A 613 16.48 -12.26 10.49
C MET A 613 15.94 -13.41 9.63
N GLU A 614 15.69 -13.18 8.34
CA GLU A 614 15.27 -14.22 7.39
C GLU A 614 16.29 -15.37 7.33
N THR A 615 17.59 -15.04 7.25
CA THR A 615 18.68 -16.02 7.27
C THR A 615 18.69 -16.83 8.57
N ALA A 616 18.53 -16.15 9.72
CA ALA A 616 18.50 -16.80 11.02
C ALA A 616 17.30 -17.76 11.16
N VAL A 617 16.10 -17.35 10.73
CA VAL A 617 14.90 -18.19 10.73
C VAL A 617 15.08 -19.41 9.83
N ALA A 618 15.58 -19.22 8.61
CA ALA A 618 15.80 -20.31 7.66
C ALA A 618 16.84 -21.34 8.17
N LEU A 619 17.90 -20.88 8.84
CA LEU A 619 18.92 -21.76 9.43
C LEU A 619 18.45 -22.43 10.71
N ALA A 620 17.71 -21.72 11.57
CA ALA A 620 17.24 -22.25 12.85
C ALA A 620 16.19 -23.35 12.68
N THR A 621 15.51 -23.41 11.52
CA THR A 621 14.59 -24.50 11.17
C THR A 621 15.30 -25.76 10.68
N GLN A 622 16.59 -25.68 10.33
CA GLN A 622 17.35 -26.84 9.89
C GLN A 622 17.67 -27.79 11.05
N PRO A 623 17.69 -29.11 10.81
CA PRO A 623 17.96 -30.09 11.85
C PRO A 623 19.40 -29.94 12.38
N ARG A 624 19.53 -29.94 13.72
CA ARG A 624 20.82 -29.91 14.44
C ARG A 624 21.71 -28.68 14.15
N THR A 625 21.15 -27.60 13.59
CA THR A 625 21.87 -26.34 13.32
C THR A 625 21.76 -25.41 14.52
N SER A 626 22.88 -24.84 14.96
CA SER A 626 22.88 -23.82 16.03
C SER A 626 23.13 -22.45 15.44
N VAL A 627 22.24 -21.48 15.71
CA VAL A 627 22.32 -20.13 15.15
C VAL A 627 22.53 -19.11 16.25
N THR A 628 23.56 -18.28 16.11
CA THR A 628 23.82 -17.12 16.99
C THR A 628 23.85 -15.84 16.17
N ILE A 629 22.99 -14.88 16.50
CA ILE A 629 23.02 -13.54 15.94
C ILE A 629 23.84 -12.63 16.85
N LEU A 630 24.79 -11.90 16.28
CA LEU A 630 25.56 -10.83 16.91
C LEU A 630 25.04 -9.49 16.39
N TYR A 631 24.62 -8.63 17.31
CA TYR A 631 24.15 -7.31 16.97
C TYR A 631 24.70 -6.25 17.92
N ARG A 632 25.29 -5.20 17.35
CA ARG A 632 25.87 -4.08 18.11
C ARG A 632 24.85 -3.25 18.88
N GLY A 633 23.62 -3.18 18.39
CA GLY A 633 22.57 -2.40 19.05
C GLY A 633 22.03 -3.10 20.30
N ALA A 634 21.38 -2.33 21.16
CA ALA A 634 20.79 -2.85 22.41
C ALA A 634 19.44 -3.56 22.21
N THR A 635 18.76 -3.33 21.08
CA THR A 635 17.43 -3.88 20.76
C THR A 635 17.21 -3.91 19.25
N TYR A 636 16.09 -4.45 18.78
CA TYR A 636 15.65 -4.34 17.39
C TYR A 636 15.41 -2.87 17.03
N SER A 637 16.30 -2.29 16.22
CA SER A 637 16.17 -0.89 15.77
C SER A 637 15.46 -0.75 14.42
N ARG A 638 15.39 -1.84 13.64
CA ARG A 638 14.80 -1.90 12.29
C ARG A 638 14.31 -3.32 11.97
N GLY A 639 13.50 -3.44 10.93
CA GLY A 639 13.06 -4.72 10.37
C GLY A 639 11.54 -4.92 10.40
N GLN A 640 11.04 -5.82 9.55
CA GLN A 640 9.63 -6.12 9.43
C GLN A 640 9.07 -6.72 10.72
N PRO A 641 7.89 -6.28 11.21
CA PRO A 641 7.29 -6.82 12.44
C PRO A 641 7.16 -8.34 12.45
N ARG A 642 6.81 -8.95 11.30
CA ARG A 642 6.71 -10.41 11.15
C ARG A 642 8.06 -11.12 11.37
N ASN A 643 9.15 -10.54 10.90
CA ASN A 643 10.49 -11.12 11.01
C ASN A 643 10.99 -11.01 12.45
N ILE A 644 10.76 -9.87 13.10
CA ILE A 644 11.07 -9.67 14.52
C ILE A 644 10.28 -10.66 15.38
N ALA A 645 8.97 -10.78 15.14
CA ALA A 645 8.11 -11.70 15.88
C ALA A 645 8.57 -13.15 15.73
N GLU A 646 8.95 -13.57 14.52
CA GLU A 646 9.40 -14.94 14.27
C GLU A 646 10.78 -15.24 14.89
N VAL A 647 11.73 -14.30 14.82
CA VAL A 647 13.01 -14.41 15.53
C VAL A 647 12.80 -14.51 17.03
N GLU A 648 11.92 -13.69 17.61
CA GLU A 648 11.59 -13.76 19.04
C GLU A 648 10.90 -15.07 19.42
N ARG A 649 10.01 -15.59 18.58
CA ARG A 649 9.36 -16.89 18.78
C ARG A 649 10.41 -18.00 18.83
N LEU A 650 11.35 -18.02 17.88
CA LEU A 650 12.43 -19.00 17.83
C LEU A 650 13.43 -18.83 18.99
N ARG A 651 13.73 -17.59 19.38
CA ARG A 651 14.57 -17.28 20.54
C ARG A 651 13.96 -17.80 21.84
N LYS A 652 12.66 -17.56 22.06
CA LYS A 652 11.91 -18.08 23.23
C LYS A 652 11.85 -19.61 23.22
N ALA A 653 11.76 -20.23 22.05
CA ALA A 653 11.81 -21.67 21.88
C ALA A 653 13.24 -22.27 21.98
N GLY A 654 14.27 -21.45 22.28
CA GLY A 654 15.67 -21.90 22.38
C GLY A 654 16.29 -22.35 21.05
N ARG A 655 15.67 -22.04 19.92
CA ARG A 655 16.11 -22.48 18.57
C ARG A 655 17.22 -21.61 17.98
N LEU A 656 17.37 -20.39 18.47
CA LEU A 656 18.46 -19.47 18.12
C LEU A 656 18.82 -18.57 19.31
N GLN A 657 20.00 -17.97 19.27
CA GLN A 657 20.46 -16.99 20.25
C GLN A 657 20.63 -15.63 19.58
N VAL A 658 20.31 -14.55 20.30
CA VAL A 658 20.58 -13.18 19.88
C VAL A 658 21.40 -12.50 20.98
N ARG A 659 22.58 -12.00 20.62
CA ARG A 659 23.46 -11.24 21.51
C ARG A 659 23.43 -9.77 21.09
N PHE A 660 22.71 -8.97 21.87
CA PHE A 660 22.69 -7.52 21.76
C PHE A 660 23.96 -6.91 22.37
N GLY A 661 24.32 -5.70 21.93
CA GLY A 661 25.53 -5.03 22.38
C GLY A 661 26.81 -5.83 22.12
N ALA A 662 26.85 -6.59 21.02
CA ALA A 662 27.96 -7.48 20.71
C ALA A 662 28.55 -7.16 19.32
N GLU A 663 29.87 -7.02 19.25
CA GLU A 663 30.62 -6.79 18.01
C GLU A 663 31.77 -7.79 17.88
N ILE A 664 32.15 -8.11 16.63
CA ILE A 664 33.35 -8.90 16.37
C ILE A 664 34.57 -8.03 16.65
N ALA A 665 35.52 -8.57 17.40
CA ALA A 665 36.73 -7.89 17.82
C ALA A 665 37.99 -8.66 17.39
N GLU A 666 39.10 -7.94 17.27
CA GLU A 666 40.40 -8.47 16.85
C GLU A 666 41.26 -8.90 18.05
N GLY A 667 41.49 -10.20 18.22
CA GLY A 667 42.33 -10.73 19.31
C GLY A 667 41.57 -11.10 20.59
N ALA A 668 42.22 -11.89 21.44
CA ALA A 668 41.59 -12.69 22.51
C ALA A 668 41.39 -11.97 23.86
N GLU A 669 42.15 -10.92 24.14
CA GLU A 669 42.24 -10.36 25.51
C GLU A 669 40.91 -9.83 26.03
N GLY A 670 40.44 -10.39 27.15
CA GLY A 670 39.23 -9.98 27.86
C GLY A 670 37.91 -10.23 27.11
N ARG A 671 37.91 -11.02 26.03
CA ARG A 671 36.79 -11.14 25.08
C ARG A 671 36.19 -12.54 25.04
N ALA A 672 34.89 -12.61 24.76
CA ALA A 672 34.17 -13.87 24.66
C ALA A 672 34.53 -14.61 23.35
N ARG A 673 34.95 -15.86 23.47
CA ARG A 673 35.27 -16.72 22.32
C ARG A 673 34.00 -17.33 21.75
N LEU A 674 33.77 -17.18 20.44
CA LEU A 674 32.72 -17.89 19.70
C LEU A 674 33.33 -18.76 18.61
N THR A 675 32.84 -19.99 18.53
CA THR A 675 33.23 -20.93 17.48
C THR A 675 32.14 -21.04 16.42
N PHE A 676 32.53 -21.09 15.16
CA PHE A 676 31.62 -21.19 14.03
C PHE A 676 32.17 -22.12 12.94
N GLU A 677 31.26 -22.65 12.13
CA GLU A 677 31.54 -23.39 10.89
C GLU A 677 31.15 -22.57 9.65
N ALA A 678 30.19 -21.64 9.80
CA ALA A 678 29.80 -20.63 8.82
C ALA A 678 29.54 -19.27 9.50
N LEU A 679 30.03 -18.19 8.87
CA LEU A 679 29.85 -16.81 9.33
C LEU A 679 29.10 -16.01 8.27
N PHE A 680 27.96 -15.45 8.62
CA PHE A 680 27.19 -14.56 7.74
C PHE A 680 27.42 -13.10 8.12
N VAL A 681 27.90 -12.29 7.17
CA VAL A 681 28.12 -10.85 7.36
C VAL A 681 26.98 -10.10 6.66
N LEU A 682 25.92 -9.81 7.41
CA LEU A 682 24.66 -9.24 6.90
C LEU A 682 24.42 -7.83 7.45
N ILE A 683 25.43 -6.97 7.29
CA ILE A 683 25.49 -5.60 7.82
C ILE A 683 25.15 -4.52 6.78
N GLY A 684 24.66 -4.93 5.63
CA GLY A 684 24.23 -4.06 4.51
C GLY A 684 25.29 -3.94 3.41
N HIS A 685 24.98 -3.11 2.42
CA HIS A 685 25.80 -2.91 1.23
C HIS A 685 26.24 -1.44 1.12
N ILE A 686 27.31 -1.20 0.36
CA ILE A 686 27.81 0.13 0.02
C ILE A 686 27.25 0.48 -1.36
N PRO A 687 26.33 1.48 -1.47
CA PRO A 687 25.91 1.98 -2.77
C PRO A 687 27.09 2.66 -3.47
N PRO A 688 27.23 2.58 -4.81
CA PRO A 688 28.41 3.04 -5.54
C PRO A 688 28.46 4.57 -5.73
N TRP A 689 28.26 5.34 -4.66
CA TRP A 689 28.15 6.80 -4.68
C TRP A 689 29.36 7.51 -5.26
N ASP A 690 30.58 7.04 -5.00
CA ASP A 690 31.78 7.66 -5.55
C ASP A 690 31.82 7.56 -7.08
N THR A 691 31.35 6.43 -7.63
CA THR A 691 31.25 6.25 -9.08
C THR A 691 30.14 7.11 -9.67
N LEU A 692 28.99 7.24 -8.98
CA LEU A 692 27.89 8.09 -9.42
C LEU A 692 28.30 9.58 -9.43
N ARG A 693 29.00 10.05 -8.38
CA ARG A 693 29.49 11.43 -8.29
C ARG A 693 30.52 11.74 -9.37
N ARG A 694 31.47 10.82 -9.63
CA ARG A 694 32.41 10.96 -10.76
C ARG A 694 31.71 11.04 -12.11
N ALA A 695 30.59 10.33 -12.28
CA ALA A 695 29.74 10.42 -13.48
C ALA A 695 28.88 11.70 -13.55
N GLY A 696 29.02 12.63 -12.59
CA GLY A 696 28.30 13.90 -12.55
C GLY A 696 26.90 13.83 -11.92
N ILE A 697 26.56 12.73 -11.24
CA ILE A 697 25.25 12.55 -10.60
C ILE A 697 25.27 13.23 -9.23
N ARG A 698 24.35 14.19 -9.05
CA ARG A 698 24.15 14.89 -7.78
C ARG A 698 23.23 14.13 -6.85
N SER A 699 23.49 14.22 -5.55
CA SER A 699 22.63 13.63 -4.53
C SER A 699 21.72 14.65 -3.87
N ASN A 700 20.61 14.19 -3.30
CA ASN A 700 19.72 15.00 -2.47
C ASN A 700 20.37 15.48 -1.15
N LYS A 701 21.51 14.92 -0.72
CA LYS A 701 22.22 15.35 0.49
C LYS A 701 23.06 16.62 0.29
N GLU A 702 23.51 16.89 -0.92
CA GLU A 702 24.39 18.04 -1.22
C GLU A 702 23.68 19.41 -1.07
N GLU A 703 22.34 19.44 -0.97
CA GLU A 703 21.56 20.67 -0.71
C GLU A 703 21.31 20.93 0.79
N LEU A 704 21.53 19.93 1.65
CA LEU A 704 21.31 20.03 3.10
C LEU A 704 22.50 20.67 3.85
N VAL A 705 23.64 20.85 3.17
CA VAL A 705 24.92 21.28 3.75
C VAL A 705 25.41 22.62 3.16
N GLY A 706 24.70 23.16 2.16
CA GLY A 706 24.91 24.50 1.61
C GLY A 706 23.77 25.42 2.01
#